data_AF-A0A8W8J2M7-F1
#
_entry.id   AF-A0A8W8J2M7-F1
#
_cell.length_a   1.000
_cell.length_b   1.000
_cell.length_c   1.000
_cell.angle_alpha   90.00
_cell.angle_beta   90.00
_cell.angle_gamma   90.00
#
_symmetry.space_group_name_H-M   'P 1'
#
loop_
_entity.id
_entity.type
_entity.pdbx_description
1 polymer ?
#
loop_
_entity_poly.entity_id
_entity_poly.type
_entity_poly.pdbx_seq_one_letter_code
_entity_poly.pdbx_strand_id
1 'polypeptide(L)'
;MQTRGRNIDFKKLSEGQTEEENKRKLRKASKCYVYENKFNVERLICKRKDGLIQKYLVKWESYSEYECTWEPWFHLPKIILDDFSTPKIEIDPDTLQEISDEFRTAVQARLSQRVGSHFYISSTFDSFRRLFHNRGTEVQKGRKLLQRDDFSGLLLPEDWDIFVYTKLGEGRAVSFPIKVTPTLRWSKKCYRVVSGSLVEAPRRPLESWKVEIKMENLKYGTTIATSSVCSDKSRCSNNLKLDKNRYCYSLDLTRKFLLFMNDTVEKIKSVEHIEIVNANLPRGILPIKENANRVSDRLRKHVSDTFTQFKRTRSGTKRKLFFEKTVHMHLYESEVYTGEELNERENEIYHRTIASLYNELKTVQERLNKQVLTEVQLNDDLQYFKETNAKLNAYIKEHILPFVNKGKPLDQCKRSQKMNKVSILKSRVEKALWFAKSFGVKIESVRFSDMAGKSYELGKGLNKPVHYEDMEESDKDKIKSILYILDSFGISDDAYHELSVANDSMVRSYLIKECRDSLNEMCTISQTPGDSPGAQVCLKESLDKLLCETIPVSESDESNPPKAQVKFAADGAKVSRLSTFLVLSVAVLNAGEEVMSASGQHTLAIVSADESYISIKDSFNNIFDDINDIIKTKRNDKIIYTTSSGRQFDLELFLGGDMKFLLLALGLNAANSKYACLYCKIAKEDRYDMTKDEMYYWGQSMVRSIVDMKKLSTRKFNYGCVRLPLLDIPIDHVIVDELHLLMRIGDVLIRNLIENSVNQDQKSSISTKSKASLKRTELVNCIQNCGVNFCIWETKVKDGRGDFLKNLEWTSLTGSDFKKLLKILPEQLANSTILDTSNKTKVIELWVAFGKLYSTLSEWNPPLDKIDFFFEESKKWINEFLDLGRSLEGTATNQRNESEEIPVEKIEIVYSKNVVIATLSR
;
A
#
# COMPACT_ATOMS: atom_id res chain seq x y z
N MET A 1 45.70 7.85 1.62
CA MET A 1 46.71 8.20 0.59
C MET A 1 46.65 7.15 -0.51
N GLN A 2 46.27 7.53 -1.73
CA GLN A 2 46.16 6.62 -2.89
C GLN A 2 47.46 6.63 -3.69
N THR A 3 48.14 5.48 -3.80
CA THR A 3 49.16 5.25 -4.81
C THR A 3 48.49 4.79 -6.11
N ARG A 4 48.57 5.62 -7.15
CA ARG A 4 48.14 5.31 -8.52
C ARG A 4 49.07 4.24 -9.12
N GLY A 5 48.64 2.98 -9.15
CA GLY A 5 49.21 1.97 -10.04
C GLY A 5 48.91 2.33 -11.50
N ARG A 6 49.91 2.27 -12.38
CA ARG A 6 49.78 2.59 -13.82
C ARG A 6 48.71 1.69 -14.46
N ASN A 7 47.64 2.29 -14.99
CA ASN A 7 46.70 1.60 -15.87
C ASN A 7 47.44 1.21 -17.15
N ILE A 8 47.64 -0.09 -17.36
CA ILE A 8 48.04 -0.63 -18.67
C ILE A 8 46.78 -0.63 -19.54
N ASP A 9 46.82 0.11 -20.65
CA ASP A 9 45.71 0.19 -21.61
C ASP A 9 45.68 -1.04 -22.52
N PHE A 10 44.82 -2.00 -22.19
CA PHE A 10 44.67 -3.25 -22.93
C PHE A 10 43.97 -3.09 -24.29
N LYS A 11 43.48 -1.89 -24.66
CA LYS A 11 42.82 -1.65 -25.95
C LYS A 11 43.76 -1.61 -27.15
N LYS A 12 45.08 -1.49 -26.96
CA LYS A 12 46.07 -1.42 -28.06
C LYS A 12 46.63 -2.78 -28.51
N LEU A 13 46.03 -3.90 -28.12
CA LEU A 13 46.61 -5.24 -28.30
C LEU A 13 45.90 -6.13 -29.33
N SER A 14 45.00 -5.60 -30.17
CA SER A 14 44.15 -6.44 -31.04
C SER A 14 44.51 -6.45 -32.53
N GLU A 15 45.69 -6.00 -32.94
CA GLU A 15 46.12 -6.10 -34.35
C GLU A 15 47.34 -7.02 -34.48
N GLY A 16 47.11 -8.25 -34.97
CA GLY A 16 48.15 -9.10 -35.55
C GLY A 16 48.96 -10.03 -34.63
N GLN A 17 48.50 -10.42 -33.43
CA GLN A 17 49.28 -11.31 -32.54
C GLN A 17 48.68 -12.71 -32.35
N THR A 18 49.54 -13.73 -32.25
CA THR A 18 49.20 -15.14 -32.05
C THR A 18 48.71 -15.44 -30.62
N GLU A 19 47.85 -16.47 -30.48
CA GLU A 19 47.20 -16.84 -29.22
C GLU A 19 48.19 -17.17 -28.08
N GLU A 20 49.37 -17.69 -28.42
CA GLU A 20 50.45 -17.99 -27.46
C GLU A 20 51.15 -16.76 -26.88
N GLU A 21 51.38 -15.71 -27.68
CA GLU A 21 51.97 -14.46 -27.17
C GLU A 21 51.05 -13.79 -26.14
N ASN A 22 49.74 -13.83 -26.40
CA ASN A 22 48.73 -13.32 -25.49
C ASN A 22 48.70 -14.09 -24.16
N LYS A 23 48.78 -15.44 -24.20
CA LYS A 23 48.91 -16.28 -22.99
C LYS A 23 50.20 -16.01 -22.20
N ARG A 24 51.31 -15.74 -22.90
CA ARG A 24 52.61 -15.43 -22.27
C ARG A 24 52.61 -14.05 -21.60
N LYS A 25 51.99 -13.04 -22.20
CA LYS A 25 51.82 -11.69 -21.63
C LYS A 25 50.85 -11.68 -20.44
N LEU A 26 49.76 -12.45 -20.47
CA LEU A 26 48.86 -12.64 -19.32
C LEU A 26 49.59 -13.27 -18.10
N ARG A 27 50.43 -14.28 -18.34
CA ARG A 27 51.27 -14.90 -17.29
C ARG A 27 52.34 -13.96 -16.72
N LYS A 28 52.83 -12.99 -17.51
CA LYS A 28 53.75 -11.93 -17.05
C LYS A 28 53.01 -10.86 -16.24
N ALA A 29 51.81 -10.46 -16.67
CA ALA A 29 50.98 -9.48 -15.95
C ALA A 29 50.53 -10.00 -14.57
N SER A 30 50.17 -11.28 -14.45
CA SER A 30 49.79 -11.90 -13.17
C SER A 30 50.95 -12.01 -12.16
N LYS A 31 52.22 -11.96 -12.62
CA LYS A 31 53.42 -11.97 -11.76
C LYS A 31 53.85 -10.60 -11.26
N CYS A 32 53.27 -9.51 -11.78
CA CYS A 32 53.70 -8.13 -11.49
C CYS A 32 52.84 -7.41 -10.45
N TYR A 33 51.81 -8.07 -9.89
CA TYR A 33 51.01 -7.53 -8.80
C TYR A 33 51.58 -7.98 -7.45
N VAL A 34 52.24 -7.06 -6.75
CA VAL A 34 52.58 -7.19 -5.33
C VAL A 34 51.35 -6.74 -4.55
N TYR A 35 50.73 -7.67 -3.80
CA TYR A 35 49.51 -7.41 -3.05
C TYR A 35 49.87 -6.96 -1.63
N GLU A 36 49.70 -5.67 -1.33
CA GLU A 36 49.99 -5.14 0.01
C GLU A 36 48.82 -5.28 1.01
N ASN A 37 47.58 -5.52 0.54
CA ASN A 37 46.40 -5.59 1.41
C ASN A 37 45.44 -6.73 1.01
N LYS A 38 44.90 -7.46 2.01
CA LYS A 38 43.87 -8.50 1.85
C LYS A 38 42.52 -7.95 2.32
N PHE A 39 41.48 -8.11 1.52
CA PHE A 39 40.12 -7.68 1.83
C PHE A 39 39.17 -8.87 1.70
N ASN A 40 38.15 -8.93 2.55
CA ASN A 40 37.11 -9.94 2.49
C ASN A 40 36.06 -9.56 1.43
N VAL A 41 35.64 -10.55 0.65
CA VAL A 41 34.60 -10.40 -0.38
C VAL A 41 33.28 -10.86 0.21
N GLU A 42 32.27 -9.99 0.16
CA GLU A 42 30.90 -10.32 0.57
C GLU A 42 30.21 -11.14 -0.53
N ARG A 43 30.17 -10.62 -1.76
CA ARG A 43 29.60 -11.31 -2.92
C ARG A 43 30.07 -10.74 -4.26
N LEU A 44 29.89 -11.51 -5.33
CA LEU A 44 30.16 -11.09 -6.71
C LEU A 44 28.85 -10.69 -7.41
N ILE A 45 28.74 -9.43 -7.82
CA ILE A 45 27.52 -8.89 -8.42
C ILE A 45 27.37 -9.37 -9.86
N CYS A 46 28.33 -9.06 -10.74
CA CYS A 46 28.27 -9.41 -12.15
C CYS A 46 29.66 -9.55 -12.79
N LYS A 47 29.72 -10.05 -14.02
CA LYS A 47 30.97 -10.21 -14.79
C LYS A 47 30.95 -9.43 -16.10
N ARG A 48 32.11 -8.92 -16.52
CA ARG A 48 32.31 -8.32 -17.84
C ARG A 48 33.63 -8.80 -18.45
N LYS A 49 33.70 -8.81 -19.78
CA LYS A 49 34.97 -8.97 -20.52
C LYS A 49 35.56 -7.58 -20.76
N ASP A 50 36.80 -7.38 -20.34
CA ASP A 50 37.57 -6.17 -20.55
C ASP A 50 38.87 -6.54 -21.30
N GLY A 51 38.83 -6.45 -22.63
CA GLY A 51 39.84 -7.05 -23.50
C GLY A 51 39.89 -8.58 -23.35
N LEU A 52 41.07 -9.12 -23.06
CA LEU A 52 41.30 -10.56 -22.82
C LEU A 52 41.03 -10.99 -21.36
N ILE A 53 40.76 -10.05 -20.45
CA ILE A 53 40.63 -10.32 -19.01
C ILE A 53 39.15 -10.28 -18.61
N GLN A 54 38.69 -11.34 -17.96
CA GLN A 54 37.39 -11.35 -17.30
C GLN A 54 37.49 -10.64 -15.94
N LYS A 55 36.63 -9.64 -15.73
CA LYS A 55 36.51 -8.91 -14.47
C LYS A 55 35.15 -9.15 -13.84
N TYR A 56 35.10 -9.14 -12.52
CA TYR A 56 33.91 -9.27 -11.69
C TYR A 56 33.73 -7.99 -10.86
N LEU A 57 32.48 -7.57 -10.70
CA LEU A 57 32.14 -6.47 -9.81
C LEU A 57 32.00 -7.04 -8.39
N VAL A 58 32.86 -6.61 -7.48
CA VAL A 58 32.98 -7.14 -6.12
C VAL A 58 32.24 -6.22 -5.16
N LYS A 59 31.36 -6.79 -4.33
CA LYS A 59 30.88 -6.18 -3.11
C LYS A 59 31.79 -6.64 -1.97
N TRP A 60 32.47 -5.70 -1.33
CA TRP A 60 33.40 -5.98 -0.24
C TRP A 60 32.65 -6.04 1.10
N GLU A 61 33.07 -6.96 1.97
CA GLU A 61 32.49 -7.14 3.30
C GLU A 61 32.79 -5.91 4.17
N SER A 62 31.78 -5.38 4.86
CA SER A 62 31.88 -4.17 5.71
C SER A 62 32.15 -2.85 4.96
N TYR A 63 32.03 -2.83 3.63
CA TYR A 63 32.11 -1.61 2.81
C TYR A 63 30.77 -1.29 2.15
N SER A 64 30.55 -0.03 1.80
CA SER A 64 29.31 0.40 1.14
C SER A 64 29.19 -0.15 -0.29
N GLU A 65 27.98 -0.26 -0.82
CA GLU A 65 27.76 -0.54 -2.26
C GLU A 65 28.33 0.56 -3.17
N TYR A 66 28.54 1.77 -2.63
CA TYR A 66 29.25 2.84 -3.32
C TYR A 66 30.75 2.54 -3.52
N GLU A 67 31.29 1.54 -2.84
CA GLU A 67 32.71 1.16 -2.86
C GLU A 67 32.97 -0.12 -3.66
N CYS A 68 31.99 -0.60 -4.44
CA CYS A 68 32.17 -1.75 -5.31
C CYS A 68 33.23 -1.48 -6.41
N THR A 69 34.16 -2.43 -6.58
CA THR A 69 35.23 -2.34 -7.58
C THR A 69 35.22 -3.50 -8.56
N TRP A 70 35.75 -3.26 -9.76
CA TRP A 70 35.90 -4.30 -10.79
C TRP A 70 37.24 -5.01 -10.64
N GLU A 71 37.22 -6.24 -10.13
CA GLU A 71 38.41 -7.05 -9.92
C GLU A 71 38.60 -8.10 -11.02
N PRO A 72 39.82 -8.33 -11.53
CA PRO A 72 40.13 -9.46 -12.39
C PRO A 72 39.82 -10.80 -11.72
N TRP A 73 39.46 -11.80 -12.53
CA TRP A 73 39.18 -13.16 -12.03
C TRP A 73 40.32 -13.77 -11.21
N PHE A 74 41.58 -13.42 -11.49
CA PHE A 74 42.75 -13.93 -10.78
C PHE A 74 43.04 -13.21 -9.44
N HIS A 75 42.33 -12.13 -9.10
CA HIS A 75 42.34 -11.55 -7.74
C HIS A 75 41.38 -12.27 -6.79
N LEU A 76 40.49 -13.11 -7.33
CA LEU A 76 39.39 -13.72 -6.57
C LEU A 76 39.70 -15.21 -6.29
N PRO A 77 39.48 -15.67 -5.05
CA PRO A 77 39.58 -17.10 -4.74
C PRO A 77 38.63 -17.92 -5.60
N LYS A 78 39.07 -19.11 -6.02
CA LYS A 78 38.27 -20.02 -6.86
C LYS A 78 36.90 -20.33 -6.26
N ILE A 79 36.83 -20.48 -4.93
CA ILE A 79 35.58 -20.76 -4.21
C ILE A 79 34.51 -19.69 -4.45
N ILE A 80 34.90 -18.41 -4.51
CA ILE A 80 33.98 -17.28 -4.74
C ILE A 80 33.53 -17.23 -6.20
N LEU A 81 34.41 -17.62 -7.13
CA LEU A 81 34.07 -17.73 -8.55
C LEU A 81 33.08 -18.87 -8.82
N ASP A 82 33.22 -19.97 -8.08
CA ASP A 82 32.30 -21.11 -8.14
C ASP A 82 30.93 -20.72 -7.54
N ASP A 83 30.90 -20.07 -6.38
CA ASP A 83 29.66 -19.61 -5.73
C ASP A 83 28.88 -18.58 -6.58
N PHE A 84 29.57 -17.74 -7.39
CA PHE A 84 28.91 -16.84 -8.35
C PHE A 84 28.08 -17.56 -9.41
N SER A 85 28.49 -18.78 -9.79
CA SER A 85 27.80 -19.56 -10.81
C SER A 85 26.67 -20.40 -10.21
N THR A 86 26.84 -20.84 -8.96
CA THR A 86 25.89 -21.67 -8.20
C THR A 86 25.73 -21.11 -6.79
N PRO A 87 24.87 -20.10 -6.57
CA PRO A 87 24.71 -19.50 -5.24
C PRO A 87 24.13 -20.53 -4.27
N LYS A 88 24.82 -20.76 -3.16
CA LYS A 88 24.41 -21.68 -2.07
C LYS A 88 23.53 -21.03 -1.00
N ILE A 89 23.31 -19.72 -1.10
CA ILE A 89 22.56 -18.94 -0.12
C ILE A 89 21.06 -19.19 -0.35
N GLU A 90 20.35 -19.60 0.70
CA GLU A 90 18.89 -19.66 0.69
C GLU A 90 18.32 -18.25 0.61
N ILE A 91 17.31 -18.05 -0.24
CA ILE A 91 16.58 -16.78 -0.26
C ILE A 91 15.73 -16.79 1.00
N ASP A 92 15.92 -15.78 1.83
CA ASP A 92 15.09 -15.52 2.99
C ASP A 92 13.58 -15.52 2.60
N PRO A 93 12.69 -16.18 3.36
CA PRO A 93 11.28 -16.31 3.02
C PRO A 93 10.57 -14.97 2.78
N ASP A 94 10.88 -13.94 3.57
CA ASP A 94 10.27 -12.62 3.45
C ASP A 94 10.73 -11.95 2.14
N THR A 95 12.04 -12.03 1.84
CA THR A 95 12.61 -11.55 0.58
C THR A 95 12.01 -12.27 -0.64
N LEU A 96 11.76 -13.58 -0.53
CA LEU A 96 11.13 -14.35 -1.60
C LEU A 96 9.68 -13.90 -1.83
N GLN A 97 8.94 -13.66 -0.75
CA GLN A 97 7.57 -13.17 -0.79
C GLN A 97 7.50 -11.77 -1.43
N GLU A 98 8.39 -10.85 -1.05
CA GLU A 98 8.49 -9.51 -1.66
C GLU A 98 8.71 -9.58 -3.18
N ILE A 99 9.64 -10.43 -3.63
CA ILE A 99 9.92 -10.63 -5.07
C ILE A 99 8.68 -11.20 -5.77
N SER A 100 7.98 -12.15 -5.13
CA SER A 100 6.78 -12.77 -5.68
C SER A 100 5.64 -11.77 -5.84
N ASP A 101 5.39 -10.95 -4.82
CA ASP A 101 4.33 -9.94 -4.81
C ASP A 101 4.64 -8.79 -5.80
N GLU A 102 5.90 -8.33 -5.87
CA GLU A 102 6.33 -7.34 -6.86
C GLU A 102 6.12 -7.89 -8.29
N PHE A 103 6.50 -9.15 -8.53
CA PHE A 103 6.34 -9.80 -9.83
C PHE A 103 4.86 -9.95 -10.21
N ARG A 104 4.02 -10.49 -9.31
CA ARG A 104 2.59 -10.70 -9.54
C ARG A 104 1.87 -9.39 -9.80
N THR A 105 2.09 -8.38 -8.96
CA THR A 105 1.47 -7.06 -9.09
C THR A 105 1.84 -6.43 -10.43
N ALA A 106 3.12 -6.54 -10.83
CA ALA A 106 3.56 -6.02 -12.11
C ALA A 106 2.90 -6.75 -13.29
N VAL A 107 2.79 -8.09 -13.26
CA VAL A 107 2.11 -8.87 -14.31
C VAL A 107 0.63 -8.47 -14.41
N GLN A 108 -0.10 -8.45 -13.29
CA GLN A 108 -1.51 -8.08 -13.25
C GLN A 108 -1.75 -6.66 -13.77
N ALA A 109 -0.91 -5.68 -13.40
CA ALA A 109 -1.00 -4.32 -13.90
C ALA A 109 -0.77 -4.20 -15.41
N ARG A 110 0.01 -5.11 -16.01
CA ARG A 110 0.24 -5.11 -17.47
C ARG A 110 -0.92 -5.77 -18.20
N LEU A 111 -1.46 -6.83 -17.62
CA LEU A 111 -2.68 -7.43 -18.14
C LEU A 111 -3.84 -6.43 -18.04
N SER A 112 -3.96 -5.61 -16.99
CA SER A 112 -5.13 -4.72 -16.77
C SER A 112 -5.33 -3.54 -17.77
N GLN A 113 -4.30 -2.87 -18.34
CA GLN A 113 -4.23 -2.06 -19.61
C GLN A 113 -3.18 -0.90 -19.63
N ARG A 114 -2.84 -0.41 -20.87
CA ARG A 114 -2.09 0.81 -21.32
C ARG A 114 -0.63 1.06 -20.88
N VAL A 115 0.01 0.14 -20.16
CA VAL A 115 1.44 0.25 -19.81
C VAL A 115 2.28 -0.61 -20.75
N GLY A 116 3.54 -0.20 -21.02
CA GLY A 116 4.44 -0.92 -21.92
C GLY A 116 4.58 -2.41 -21.58
N SER A 117 4.95 -3.22 -22.57
CA SER A 117 5.05 -4.69 -22.49
C SER A 117 6.16 -5.22 -21.57
N HIS A 118 6.77 -4.35 -20.76
CA HIS A 118 7.88 -4.72 -19.90
C HIS A 118 7.85 -3.99 -18.55
N PHE A 119 8.52 -4.58 -17.57
CA PHE A 119 8.70 -4.02 -16.23
C PHE A 119 10.05 -4.44 -15.64
N TYR A 120 10.40 -3.88 -14.50
CA TYR A 120 11.62 -4.20 -13.77
C TYR A 120 11.24 -4.72 -12.38
N ILE A 121 11.88 -5.79 -11.95
CA ILE A 121 11.80 -6.32 -10.57
C ILE A 121 13.10 -5.96 -9.87
N SER A 122 13.01 -5.35 -8.69
CA SER A 122 14.17 -4.85 -7.95
C SER A 122 14.70 -5.90 -6.99
N SER A 123 15.70 -6.68 -7.41
CA SER A 123 16.32 -7.68 -6.56
C SER A 123 17.73 -8.05 -6.99
N THR A 124 18.48 -8.67 -6.09
CA THR A 124 19.88 -9.05 -6.30
C THR A 124 20.00 -10.10 -7.42
N PHE A 125 21.13 -10.07 -8.13
CA PHE A 125 21.43 -11.08 -9.15
C PHE A 125 21.68 -12.46 -8.55
N ASP A 126 21.97 -12.56 -7.25
CA ASP A 126 22.07 -13.84 -6.56
C ASP A 126 20.69 -14.49 -6.40
N SER A 127 19.69 -13.71 -5.99
CA SER A 127 18.28 -14.15 -5.98
C SER A 127 17.83 -14.57 -7.39
N PHE A 128 18.21 -13.82 -8.43
CA PHE A 128 17.92 -14.18 -9.83
C PHE A 128 18.51 -15.54 -10.22
N ARG A 129 19.81 -15.72 -9.96
CA ARG A 129 20.53 -16.94 -10.28
C ARG A 129 19.93 -18.13 -9.54
N ARG A 130 19.51 -17.93 -8.29
CA ARG A 130 18.90 -18.98 -7.46
C ARG A 130 17.50 -19.38 -7.94
N LEU A 131 16.64 -18.42 -8.27
CA LEU A 131 15.27 -18.67 -8.73
C LEU A 131 15.23 -19.36 -10.09
N PHE A 132 16.10 -18.93 -11.00
CA PHE A 132 16.12 -19.43 -12.38
C PHE A 132 17.33 -20.30 -12.67
N HIS A 133 17.98 -20.89 -11.66
CA HIS A 133 19.13 -21.76 -11.85
C HIS A 133 18.74 -22.96 -12.74
N ASN A 134 19.45 -23.17 -13.87
CA ASN A 134 19.14 -24.22 -14.85
C ASN A 134 17.70 -24.23 -15.40
N ARG A 135 16.94 -23.13 -15.24
CA ARG A 135 15.59 -22.95 -15.78
C ARG A 135 15.58 -22.03 -17.01
N GLY A 136 14.66 -22.28 -17.93
CA GLY A 136 14.53 -21.57 -19.20
C GLY A 136 15.68 -21.76 -20.19
N THR A 137 15.52 -21.20 -21.39
CA THR A 137 16.53 -21.23 -22.46
C THR A 137 17.33 -19.93 -22.49
N GLU A 138 18.67 -20.01 -22.37
CA GLU A 138 19.54 -18.83 -22.49
C GLU A 138 19.79 -18.48 -23.96
N VAL A 139 19.50 -17.23 -24.34
CA VAL A 139 19.63 -16.78 -25.74
C VAL A 139 20.91 -15.97 -25.95
N GLN A 140 21.14 -14.92 -25.14
CA GLN A 140 22.33 -14.05 -25.20
C GLN A 140 22.55 -13.29 -23.90
N LYS A 141 23.81 -13.15 -23.43
CA LYS A 141 24.21 -12.28 -22.29
C LYS A 141 23.28 -12.38 -21.05
N GLY A 142 23.02 -13.59 -20.55
CA GLY A 142 22.17 -13.80 -19.36
C GLY A 142 20.67 -13.57 -19.58
N ARG A 143 20.22 -13.31 -20.81
CA ARG A 143 18.80 -13.24 -21.16
C ARG A 143 18.22 -14.65 -21.23
N LYS A 144 17.13 -14.87 -20.52
CA LYS A 144 16.42 -16.15 -20.45
C LYS A 144 15.01 -16.04 -21.06
N LEU A 145 14.60 -17.07 -21.77
CA LEU A 145 13.22 -17.33 -22.15
C LEU A 145 12.66 -18.39 -21.19
N LEU A 146 11.64 -18.04 -20.43
CA LEU A 146 11.08 -18.86 -19.36
C LEU A 146 9.64 -19.25 -19.70
N GLN A 147 9.34 -20.53 -19.57
CA GLN A 147 7.99 -21.09 -19.66
C GLN A 147 7.24 -20.92 -18.32
N ARG A 148 5.94 -21.18 -18.29
CA ARG A 148 5.11 -21.05 -17.08
C ARG A 148 5.71 -21.77 -15.87
N ASP A 149 6.12 -23.03 -16.07
CA ASP A 149 6.62 -23.89 -15.00
C ASP A 149 7.99 -23.44 -14.43
N ASP A 150 8.76 -22.68 -15.22
CA ASP A 150 10.04 -22.14 -14.77
C ASP A 150 9.87 -21.16 -13.60
N PHE A 151 8.69 -20.55 -13.46
CA PHE A 151 8.34 -19.60 -12.38
C PHE A 151 7.87 -20.27 -11.07
N SER A 152 7.84 -21.60 -10.99
CA SER A 152 7.43 -22.32 -9.76
C SER A 152 8.24 -21.94 -8.51
N GLY A 153 9.47 -21.43 -8.68
CA GLY A 153 10.30 -20.96 -7.57
C GLY A 153 9.81 -19.67 -6.89
N LEU A 154 8.86 -18.95 -7.50
CA LEU A 154 8.25 -17.74 -6.94
C LEU A 154 7.00 -18.03 -6.09
N LEU A 155 6.53 -19.28 -6.01
CA LEU A 155 5.34 -19.66 -5.23
C LEU A 155 4.07 -18.86 -5.63
N LEU A 156 3.90 -18.60 -6.92
CA LEU A 156 2.76 -17.82 -7.44
C LEU A 156 1.46 -18.66 -7.43
N PRO A 157 0.28 -18.05 -7.17
CA PRO A 157 -1.02 -18.72 -7.26
C PRO A 157 -1.34 -19.22 -8.68
N GLU A 158 -2.19 -20.23 -8.84
CA GLU A 158 -2.42 -20.87 -10.14
C GLU A 158 -2.80 -19.91 -11.28
N ASP A 159 -3.52 -18.82 -10.99
CA ASP A 159 -4.06 -17.87 -11.95
C ASP A 159 -3.21 -16.60 -12.15
N TRP A 160 -1.96 -16.59 -11.66
CA TRP A 160 -1.08 -15.41 -11.69
C TRP A 160 -0.84 -14.80 -13.07
N ASP A 161 -0.95 -15.62 -14.12
CA ASP A 161 -0.69 -15.28 -15.51
C ASP A 161 -1.94 -14.85 -16.29
N ILE A 162 -3.09 -14.71 -15.62
CA ILE A 162 -4.39 -14.41 -16.21
C ILE A 162 -5.03 -13.20 -15.52
N PHE A 163 -5.71 -12.36 -16.30
CA PHE A 163 -6.54 -11.26 -15.80
C PHE A 163 -7.88 -11.23 -16.55
N VAL A 164 -8.99 -11.27 -15.83
CA VAL A 164 -10.35 -11.26 -16.39
C VAL A 164 -11.04 -9.95 -16.04
N TYR A 165 -11.47 -9.16 -17.05
CA TYR A 165 -12.08 -7.85 -16.85
C TYR A 165 -13.60 -7.91 -16.69
N THR A 166 -14.24 -8.96 -17.19
CA THR A 166 -15.70 -9.05 -17.26
C THR A 166 -16.21 -10.33 -16.64
N LYS A 167 -17.43 -10.27 -16.08
CA LYS A 167 -18.16 -11.46 -15.61
C LYS A 167 -18.44 -12.47 -16.73
N LEU A 168 -18.27 -12.09 -18.00
CA LEU A 168 -18.43 -12.93 -19.19
C LEU A 168 -17.14 -13.71 -19.55
N GLY A 169 -16.06 -13.57 -18.78
CA GLY A 169 -14.81 -14.30 -19.00
C GLY A 169 -13.89 -13.70 -20.06
N GLU A 170 -14.10 -12.44 -20.43
CA GLU A 170 -13.16 -11.71 -21.30
C GLU A 170 -11.97 -11.22 -20.47
N GLY A 171 -10.77 -11.47 -20.97
CA GLY A 171 -9.55 -11.25 -20.21
C GLY A 171 -8.31 -11.10 -21.09
N ARG A 172 -7.14 -11.05 -20.46
CA ARG A 172 -5.86 -11.26 -21.11
C ARG A 172 -5.04 -12.26 -20.31
N ALA A 173 -4.28 -13.08 -21.03
CA ALA A 173 -3.28 -13.97 -20.46
C ALA A 173 -1.88 -13.56 -20.89
N VAL A 174 -0.89 -13.96 -20.11
CA VAL A 174 0.51 -13.92 -20.53
C VAL A 174 0.75 -15.00 -21.57
N SER A 175 1.35 -14.59 -22.69
CA SER A 175 1.79 -15.53 -23.74
C SER A 175 3.24 -15.93 -23.48
N PHE A 176 3.47 -17.22 -23.29
CA PHE A 176 4.80 -17.79 -23.03
C PHE A 176 5.56 -18.08 -24.33
N PRO A 177 6.91 -18.02 -24.33
CA PRO A 177 7.78 -17.78 -23.18
C PRO A 177 7.92 -16.29 -22.80
N ILE A 178 8.06 -16.03 -21.49
CA ILE A 178 8.40 -14.70 -20.95
C ILE A 178 9.90 -14.47 -21.10
N LYS A 179 10.29 -13.27 -21.52
CA LYS A 179 11.70 -12.90 -21.64
C LYS A 179 12.17 -12.13 -20.42
N VAL A 180 13.17 -12.66 -19.72
CA VAL A 180 13.74 -12.03 -18.52
C VAL A 180 15.22 -11.72 -18.71
N THR A 181 15.64 -10.50 -18.37
CA THR A 181 17.00 -10.00 -18.58
C THR A 181 17.55 -9.32 -17.31
N PRO A 182 18.60 -9.84 -16.66
CA PRO A 182 19.26 -9.14 -15.56
C PRO A 182 19.88 -7.83 -16.07
N THR A 183 19.56 -6.72 -15.42
CA THR A 183 19.93 -5.36 -15.83
C THR A 183 20.62 -4.64 -14.68
N LEU A 184 21.89 -4.30 -14.90
CA LEU A 184 22.68 -3.50 -13.97
C LEU A 184 22.64 -2.03 -14.37
N ARG A 185 22.10 -1.17 -13.50
CA ARG A 185 22.18 0.29 -13.63
C ARG A 185 23.14 0.84 -12.58
N TRP A 186 23.49 2.11 -12.72
CA TRP A 186 24.32 2.83 -11.74
C TRP A 186 23.54 4.03 -11.23
N SER A 187 23.70 4.37 -9.95
CA SER A 187 23.14 5.58 -9.35
C SER A 187 23.49 6.84 -10.16
N LYS A 188 22.73 7.93 -9.99
CA LYS A 188 23.01 9.20 -10.69
C LYS A 188 24.47 9.61 -10.49
N LYS A 189 25.08 10.16 -11.55
CA LYS A 189 26.43 10.74 -11.45
C LYS A 189 26.37 11.95 -10.53
N CYS A 190 27.20 11.96 -9.52
CA CYS A 190 27.38 13.09 -8.62
C CYS A 190 28.87 13.44 -8.58
N TYR A 191 29.20 14.66 -8.19
CA TYR A 191 30.58 15.13 -8.09
C TYR A 191 30.83 15.62 -6.67
N ARG A 192 32.06 15.43 -6.19
CA ARG A 192 32.52 15.95 -4.90
C ARG A 192 33.82 16.74 -5.10
N VAL A 193 33.98 17.80 -4.33
CA VAL A 193 35.22 18.58 -4.34
C VAL A 193 36.21 17.91 -3.39
N VAL A 194 37.35 17.46 -3.92
CA VAL A 194 38.45 16.91 -3.13
C VAL A 194 39.69 17.73 -3.44
N SER A 195 40.25 18.38 -2.42
CA SER A 195 41.44 19.24 -2.55
C SER A 195 41.31 20.30 -3.66
N GLY A 196 40.15 20.97 -3.72
CA GLY A 196 39.88 22.03 -4.70
C GLY A 196 39.56 21.58 -6.13
N SER A 197 39.56 20.27 -6.40
CA SER A 197 39.22 19.71 -7.71
C SER A 197 37.88 18.97 -7.67
N LEU A 198 37.05 19.18 -8.68
CA LEU A 198 35.78 18.47 -8.85
C LEU A 198 36.05 17.03 -9.34
N VAL A 199 35.78 16.04 -8.51
CA VAL A 199 35.99 14.60 -8.81
C VAL A 199 34.64 13.89 -8.83
N GLU A 200 34.42 12.97 -9.78
CA GLU A 200 33.21 12.14 -9.81
C GLU A 200 33.13 11.30 -8.52
N ALA A 201 32.01 11.42 -7.81
CA ALA A 201 31.74 10.66 -6.60
C ALA A 201 31.48 9.18 -6.96
N PRO A 202 31.78 8.23 -6.05
CA PRO A 202 31.51 6.82 -6.30
C PRO A 202 30.02 6.58 -6.58
N ARG A 203 29.72 5.56 -7.39
CA ARG A 203 28.36 5.24 -7.84
C ARG A 203 27.95 3.88 -7.35
N ARG A 204 26.72 3.78 -6.87
CA ARG A 204 26.12 2.54 -6.39
C ARG A 204 25.60 1.71 -7.57
N PRO A 205 25.90 0.40 -7.65
CA PRO A 205 25.25 -0.53 -8.58
C PRO A 205 23.79 -0.77 -8.17
N LEU A 206 22.89 -0.74 -9.14
CA LEU A 206 21.45 -1.00 -8.96
C LEU A 206 21.07 -2.24 -9.77
N GLU A 207 20.79 -3.34 -9.07
CA GLU A 207 20.41 -4.64 -9.65
C GLU A 207 18.89 -4.69 -9.88
N SER A 208 18.49 -5.21 -11.04
CA SER A 208 17.07 -5.40 -11.37
C SER A 208 16.90 -6.41 -12.49
N TRP A 209 15.72 -7.01 -12.64
CA TRP A 209 15.42 -7.91 -13.74
C TRP A 209 14.39 -7.27 -14.65
N LYS A 210 14.74 -7.05 -15.91
CA LYS A 210 13.79 -6.61 -16.93
C LYS A 210 12.96 -7.80 -17.38
N VAL A 211 11.67 -7.74 -17.18
CA VAL A 211 10.70 -8.75 -17.63
C VAL A 211 9.93 -8.18 -18.80
N GLU A 212 9.92 -8.89 -19.94
CA GLU A 212 9.16 -8.55 -21.14
C GLU A 212 8.10 -9.64 -21.35
N ILE A 213 6.83 -9.24 -21.28
CA ILE A 213 5.67 -10.12 -21.45
C ILE A 213 4.95 -9.81 -22.75
N LYS A 214 4.53 -10.87 -23.45
CA LYS A 214 3.53 -10.78 -24.52
C LYS A 214 2.17 -11.10 -23.92
N MET A 215 1.13 -10.49 -24.46
CA MET A 215 -0.23 -10.67 -23.99
C MET A 215 -1.07 -11.24 -25.12
N GLU A 216 -1.97 -12.15 -24.77
CA GLU A 216 -2.99 -12.65 -25.66
C GLU A 216 -4.37 -12.34 -25.07
N ASN A 217 -5.32 -11.99 -25.94
CA ASN A 217 -6.69 -11.75 -25.49
C ASN A 217 -7.32 -13.11 -25.17
N LEU A 218 -7.80 -13.24 -23.94
CA LEU A 218 -8.69 -14.33 -23.58
C LEU A 218 -10.08 -13.97 -24.09
N LYS A 219 -10.49 -14.67 -25.13
CA LYS A 219 -11.91 -14.93 -25.39
C LYS A 219 -12.14 -16.37 -25.02
N TYR A 220 -12.84 -16.63 -23.92
CA TYR A 220 -13.44 -17.94 -23.70
C TYR A 220 -14.53 -18.15 -24.79
N GLY A 221 -14.08 -18.55 -25.98
CA GLY A 221 -14.91 -18.58 -27.17
C GLY A 221 -14.05 -18.68 -28.44
N THR A 222 -13.39 -19.82 -28.65
CA THR A 222 -12.89 -20.20 -29.98
C THR A 222 -13.40 -21.59 -30.34
N THR A 223 -14.49 -21.57 -31.12
CA THR A 223 -14.89 -22.57 -32.13
C THR A 223 -15.53 -23.89 -31.66
N ILE A 224 -16.68 -23.82 -30.99
CA ILE A 224 -17.78 -24.80 -31.16
C ILE A 224 -19.11 -24.01 -31.03
N ALA A 225 -19.99 -24.11 -32.03
CA ALA A 225 -21.30 -23.46 -32.16
C ALA A 225 -21.32 -21.93 -32.35
N THR A 226 -21.60 -21.50 -33.58
CA THR A 226 -22.20 -20.19 -33.85
C THR A 226 -23.68 -20.25 -33.51
N SER A 227 -24.17 -19.43 -32.58
CA SER A 227 -25.59 -19.11 -32.48
C SER A 227 -25.82 -17.79 -33.23
N SER A 228 -26.75 -17.79 -34.18
CA SER A 228 -27.27 -16.56 -34.77
C SER A 228 -28.60 -16.25 -34.10
N VAL A 229 -28.71 -15.05 -33.51
CA VAL A 229 -30.00 -14.53 -33.05
C VAL A 229 -30.77 -14.11 -34.31
N CYS A 230 -31.90 -14.78 -34.58
CA CYS A 230 -32.75 -14.43 -35.71
C CYS A 230 -33.43 -13.09 -35.44
N SER A 231 -32.85 -12.02 -35.98
CA SER A 231 -33.50 -10.70 -36.09
C SER A 231 -34.28 -10.64 -37.40
N ASP A 232 -35.49 -11.20 -37.44
CA ASP A 232 -36.43 -10.93 -38.53
C ASP A 232 -37.86 -10.77 -38.01
N LYS A 233 -38.20 -9.54 -37.63
CA LYS A 233 -39.58 -9.07 -37.44
C LYS A 233 -40.15 -8.54 -38.75
N SER A 234 -40.20 -9.35 -39.82
CA SER A 234 -40.92 -8.92 -41.04
C SER A 234 -41.28 -10.04 -42.02
N ARG A 235 -42.04 -11.06 -41.58
CA ARG A 235 -42.96 -11.83 -42.46
C ARG A 235 -43.68 -12.90 -41.66
N CYS A 236 -44.88 -12.59 -41.20
CA CYS A 236 -46.00 -13.52 -41.07
C CYS A 236 -47.24 -12.69 -40.74
N SER A 237 -47.88 -12.18 -41.79
CA SER A 237 -49.25 -11.73 -41.74
C SER A 237 -50.19 -12.94 -41.73
N ASN A 238 -51.22 -12.81 -40.90
CA ASN A 238 -52.56 -13.42 -40.98
C ASN A 238 -52.71 -14.94 -40.78
N ASN A 239 -53.47 -15.24 -39.71
CA ASN A 239 -54.24 -16.46 -39.44
C ASN A 239 -53.46 -17.77 -39.24
N LEU A 240 -53.31 -18.21 -37.98
CA LEU A 240 -53.79 -19.51 -37.47
C LEU A 240 -53.33 -19.73 -36.00
N LYS A 241 -54.07 -20.60 -35.32
CA LYS A 241 -54.15 -20.88 -33.87
C LYS A 241 -52.81 -21.24 -33.20
N LEU A 242 -52.71 -20.90 -31.90
CA LEU A 242 -51.93 -21.52 -30.81
C LEU A 242 -50.74 -22.42 -31.24
N ASP A 243 -49.52 -21.97 -31.01
CA ASP A 243 -48.37 -22.88 -30.89
C ASP A 243 -47.45 -22.47 -29.72
N LYS A 244 -47.24 -23.41 -28.78
CA LYS A 244 -46.53 -23.22 -27.49
C LYS A 244 -45.02 -23.44 -27.58
N ASN A 245 -44.43 -23.51 -28.77
CA ASN A 245 -43.00 -23.83 -28.97
C ASN A 245 -42.25 -22.71 -29.68
N ARG A 246 -41.80 -21.69 -28.94
CA ARG A 246 -40.77 -20.76 -29.45
C ARG A 246 -39.38 -21.36 -29.22
N TYR A 247 -38.59 -21.46 -30.29
CA TYR A 247 -37.18 -21.84 -30.22
C TYR A 247 -36.38 -20.70 -29.56
N CYS A 248 -35.51 -21.04 -28.60
CA CYS A 248 -34.71 -20.06 -27.86
C CYS A 248 -33.28 -19.94 -28.43
N TYR A 249 -32.67 -21.08 -28.80
CA TYR A 249 -31.31 -21.12 -29.34
C TYR A 249 -31.17 -22.08 -30.52
N SER A 250 -30.24 -21.80 -31.42
CA SER A 250 -29.77 -22.72 -32.46
C SER A 250 -28.36 -23.21 -32.12
N LEU A 251 -28.14 -24.51 -32.23
CA LEU A 251 -26.86 -25.19 -32.00
C LEU A 251 -26.32 -25.72 -33.32
N ASP A 252 -25.13 -25.25 -33.69
CA ASP A 252 -24.42 -25.63 -34.91
C ASP A 252 -23.26 -26.55 -34.56
N LEU A 253 -23.43 -27.84 -34.85
CA LEU A 253 -22.45 -28.88 -34.52
C LEU A 253 -21.62 -29.26 -35.73
N THR A 254 -20.31 -29.05 -35.67
CA THR A 254 -19.42 -29.49 -36.75
C THR A 254 -19.36 -31.01 -36.82
N ARG A 255 -19.21 -31.56 -38.04
CA ARG A 255 -19.04 -33.02 -38.19
C ARG A 255 -17.79 -33.55 -37.50
N LYS A 256 -16.75 -32.72 -37.30
CA LYS A 256 -15.58 -33.07 -36.48
C LYS A 256 -15.96 -33.28 -35.02
N PHE A 257 -16.76 -32.39 -34.45
CA PHE A 257 -17.20 -32.48 -33.06
C PHE A 257 -18.14 -33.68 -32.84
N LEU A 258 -19.03 -33.99 -33.79
CA LEU A 258 -19.87 -35.19 -33.70
C LEU A 258 -19.05 -36.50 -33.72
N LEU A 259 -17.94 -36.54 -34.46
CA LEU A 259 -17.03 -37.69 -34.46
C LEU A 259 -16.22 -37.78 -33.16
N PHE A 260 -15.79 -36.65 -32.61
CA PHE A 260 -15.17 -36.58 -31.28
C PHE A 260 -16.13 -37.11 -30.21
N MET A 261 -17.38 -36.67 -30.24
CA MET A 261 -18.43 -37.13 -29.32
C MET A 261 -18.63 -38.64 -29.39
N ASN A 262 -18.65 -39.23 -30.60
CA ASN A 262 -18.73 -40.69 -30.76
C ASN A 262 -17.55 -41.41 -30.07
N ASP A 263 -16.32 -40.91 -30.27
CA ASP A 263 -15.10 -41.49 -29.69
C ASP A 263 -15.08 -41.34 -28.15
N THR A 264 -15.53 -40.21 -27.63
CA THR A 264 -15.61 -39.98 -26.17
C THR A 264 -16.63 -40.89 -25.50
N VAL A 265 -17.82 -41.04 -26.07
CA VAL A 265 -18.87 -41.94 -25.52
C VAL A 265 -18.43 -43.40 -25.60
N GLU A 266 -17.75 -43.82 -26.68
CA GLU A 266 -17.22 -45.19 -26.79
C GLU A 266 -16.13 -45.48 -25.73
N LYS A 267 -15.27 -44.49 -25.42
CA LYS A 267 -14.19 -44.63 -24.44
C LYS A 267 -14.65 -44.51 -22.99
N ILE A 268 -15.60 -43.61 -22.72
CA ILE A 268 -16.09 -43.29 -21.38
C ILE A 268 -17.57 -43.64 -21.31
N LYS A 269 -17.85 -44.91 -21.02
CA LYS A 269 -19.22 -45.49 -21.04
C LYS A 269 -20.21 -44.79 -20.09
N SER A 270 -19.74 -43.99 -19.14
CA SER A 270 -20.55 -43.26 -18.16
C SER A 270 -20.95 -41.85 -18.57
N VAL A 271 -20.48 -41.35 -19.72
CA VAL A 271 -20.70 -39.95 -20.14
C VAL A 271 -21.81 -39.87 -21.19
N GLU A 272 -22.77 -38.97 -20.97
CA GLU A 272 -23.89 -38.75 -21.88
C GLU A 272 -23.60 -37.68 -22.95
N HIS A 273 -24.33 -37.72 -24.07
CA HIS A 273 -24.11 -36.80 -25.19
C HIS A 273 -24.34 -35.34 -24.81
N ILE A 274 -25.32 -35.08 -23.93
CA ILE A 274 -25.64 -33.73 -23.42
C ILE A 274 -24.49 -33.20 -22.55
N GLU A 275 -23.84 -34.05 -21.75
CA GLU A 275 -22.71 -33.64 -20.90
C GLU A 275 -21.52 -33.18 -21.73
N ILE A 276 -21.23 -33.90 -22.82
CA ILE A 276 -20.17 -33.53 -23.76
C ILE A 276 -20.50 -32.19 -24.44
N VAL A 277 -21.76 -31.97 -24.81
CA VAL A 277 -22.18 -30.67 -25.38
C VAL A 277 -22.04 -29.56 -24.34
N ASN A 278 -22.58 -29.73 -23.13
CA ASN A 278 -22.54 -28.73 -22.06
C ASN A 278 -21.10 -28.37 -21.65
N ALA A 279 -20.20 -29.35 -21.59
CA ALA A 279 -18.77 -29.12 -21.32
C ALA A 279 -18.06 -28.31 -22.42
N ASN A 280 -18.63 -28.26 -23.62
CA ASN A 280 -18.10 -27.58 -24.79
C ASN A 280 -18.94 -26.36 -25.22
N LEU A 281 -19.92 -25.95 -24.42
CA LEU A 281 -20.70 -24.73 -24.69
C LEU A 281 -19.86 -23.48 -24.40
N PRO A 282 -19.90 -22.46 -25.28
CA PRO A 282 -19.36 -21.14 -24.99
C PRO A 282 -19.91 -20.53 -23.70
N ARG A 283 -19.07 -19.78 -22.97
CA ARG A 283 -19.50 -19.05 -21.76
C ARG A 283 -20.62 -18.06 -22.12
N GLY A 284 -21.72 -18.10 -21.37
CA GLY A 284 -22.90 -17.26 -21.59
C GLY A 284 -24.08 -17.94 -22.31
N ILE A 285 -23.93 -19.20 -22.73
CA ILE A 285 -25.04 -20.04 -23.20
C ILE A 285 -25.55 -20.89 -22.06
N LEU A 286 -26.87 -20.90 -21.85
CA LEU A 286 -27.52 -21.71 -20.82
C LEU A 286 -27.32 -23.20 -21.15
N PRO A 287 -26.83 -24.02 -20.19
CA PRO A 287 -26.63 -25.44 -20.42
C PRO A 287 -27.97 -26.15 -20.66
N ILE A 288 -27.90 -27.24 -21.42
CA ILE A 288 -29.04 -28.08 -21.76
C ILE A 288 -29.36 -28.95 -20.54
N LYS A 289 -30.65 -29.05 -20.17
CA LYS A 289 -31.11 -29.86 -19.05
C LYS A 289 -30.85 -31.35 -19.32
N GLU A 290 -30.42 -32.08 -18.29
CA GLU A 290 -30.12 -33.53 -18.39
C GLU A 290 -31.34 -34.36 -18.81
N ASN A 291 -32.54 -33.90 -18.47
CA ASN A 291 -33.81 -34.54 -18.83
C ASN A 291 -34.37 -34.12 -20.21
N ALA A 292 -33.60 -33.40 -21.03
CA ALA A 292 -34.00 -32.98 -22.38
C ALA A 292 -33.90 -34.14 -23.39
N ASN A 293 -34.76 -35.16 -23.22
CA ASN A 293 -34.74 -36.41 -23.99
C ASN A 293 -34.73 -36.19 -25.51
N ARG A 294 -35.52 -35.23 -26.00
CA ARG A 294 -35.57 -34.88 -27.43
C ARG A 294 -34.21 -34.45 -27.99
N VAL A 295 -33.47 -33.65 -27.22
CA VAL A 295 -32.14 -33.16 -27.61
C VAL A 295 -31.13 -34.30 -27.57
N SER A 296 -31.19 -35.13 -26.52
CA SER A 296 -30.35 -36.33 -26.38
C SER A 296 -30.52 -37.30 -27.56
N ASP A 297 -31.76 -37.63 -27.93
CA ASP A 297 -32.07 -38.54 -29.03
C ASP A 297 -31.60 -37.99 -30.39
N ARG A 298 -31.76 -36.69 -30.61
CA ARG A 298 -31.29 -36.03 -31.84
C ARG A 298 -29.78 -36.02 -31.94
N LEU A 299 -29.08 -35.71 -30.85
CA LEU A 299 -27.62 -35.78 -30.79
C LEU A 299 -27.14 -37.19 -31.12
N ARG A 300 -27.70 -38.21 -30.48
CA ARG A 300 -27.37 -39.62 -30.73
C ARG A 300 -27.56 -40.01 -32.19
N LYS A 301 -28.69 -39.61 -32.80
CA LYS A 301 -28.96 -39.86 -34.21
C LYS A 301 -27.95 -39.15 -35.13
N HIS A 302 -27.69 -37.87 -34.90
CA HIS A 302 -26.74 -37.11 -35.71
C HIS A 302 -25.30 -37.61 -35.59
N VAL A 303 -24.88 -38.05 -34.40
CA VAL A 303 -23.57 -38.68 -34.18
C VAL A 303 -23.48 -39.98 -34.98
N SER A 304 -24.47 -40.87 -34.86
CA SER A 304 -24.51 -42.15 -35.57
C SER A 304 -24.53 -42.00 -37.10
N ASP A 305 -25.36 -41.08 -37.61
CA ASP A 305 -25.46 -40.77 -39.04
C ASP A 305 -24.14 -40.19 -39.57
N THR A 306 -23.51 -39.29 -38.82
CA THR A 306 -22.23 -38.66 -39.19
C THR A 306 -21.11 -39.70 -39.23
N PHE A 307 -21.04 -40.57 -38.23
CA PHE A 307 -20.05 -41.66 -38.17
C PHE A 307 -20.22 -42.65 -39.33
N THR A 308 -21.46 -43.03 -39.65
CA THR A 308 -21.76 -43.93 -40.78
C THR A 308 -21.38 -43.30 -42.12
N GLN A 309 -21.68 -42.02 -42.32
CA GLN A 309 -21.27 -41.28 -43.53
C GLN A 309 -19.74 -41.12 -43.62
N PHE A 310 -19.06 -40.90 -42.48
CA PHE A 310 -17.60 -40.81 -42.43
C PHE A 310 -16.95 -42.12 -42.88
N LYS A 311 -17.42 -43.28 -42.39
CA LYS A 311 -16.94 -44.61 -42.81
C LYS A 311 -17.07 -44.87 -44.32
N ARG A 312 -18.12 -44.34 -44.95
CA ARG A 312 -18.36 -44.47 -46.41
C ARG A 312 -17.49 -43.53 -47.25
N THR A 313 -16.88 -42.50 -46.66
CA THR A 313 -16.11 -41.49 -47.38
C THR A 313 -14.62 -41.87 -47.43
N ARG A 314 -14.14 -42.38 -48.57
CA ARG A 314 -12.77 -42.90 -48.74
C ARG A 314 -11.76 -41.94 -49.40
N SER A 315 -12.20 -40.92 -50.13
CA SER A 315 -11.33 -39.96 -50.84
C SER A 315 -10.89 -38.79 -49.94
N GLY A 316 -9.61 -38.42 -49.98
CA GLY A 316 -9.02 -37.33 -49.18
C GLY A 316 -9.70 -35.96 -49.39
N THR A 317 -9.99 -35.59 -50.66
CA THR A 317 -10.69 -34.34 -51.00
C THR A 317 -12.13 -34.34 -50.49
N LYS A 318 -12.84 -35.48 -50.60
CA LYS A 318 -14.20 -35.63 -50.08
C LYS A 318 -14.25 -35.62 -48.55
N ARG A 319 -13.22 -36.13 -47.86
CA ARG A 319 -13.09 -36.04 -46.40
C ARG A 319 -12.89 -34.61 -45.92
N LYS A 320 -12.07 -33.81 -46.63
CA LYS A 320 -11.88 -32.40 -46.30
C LYS A 320 -13.20 -31.62 -46.37
N LEU A 321 -13.94 -31.75 -47.47
CA LEU A 321 -15.28 -31.16 -47.64
C LEU A 321 -16.33 -31.72 -46.66
N PHE A 322 -16.18 -32.97 -46.22
CA PHE A 322 -17.05 -33.57 -45.21
C PHE A 322 -16.87 -32.89 -43.85
N PHE A 323 -15.65 -32.61 -43.44
CA PHE A 323 -15.37 -32.00 -42.14
C PHE A 323 -15.79 -30.53 -42.04
N GLU A 324 -15.96 -29.85 -43.18
CA GLU A 324 -16.40 -28.44 -43.25
C GLU A 324 -17.91 -28.27 -43.08
N LYS A 325 -18.71 -29.36 -43.08
CA LYS A 325 -20.17 -29.30 -42.88
C LYS A 325 -20.57 -29.26 -41.40
N THR A 326 -21.66 -28.55 -41.14
CA THR A 326 -22.33 -28.43 -39.84
C THR A 326 -23.68 -29.12 -39.84
N VAL A 327 -24.15 -29.50 -38.65
CA VAL A 327 -25.50 -29.98 -38.36
C VAL A 327 -26.18 -28.93 -37.49
N HIS A 328 -27.33 -28.45 -37.93
CA HIS A 328 -28.11 -27.42 -37.24
C HIS A 328 -29.22 -28.07 -36.41
N MET A 329 -29.35 -27.66 -35.15
CA MET A 329 -30.38 -28.13 -34.23
C MET A 329 -30.95 -26.97 -33.43
N HIS A 330 -32.26 -26.98 -33.16
CA HIS A 330 -32.89 -25.95 -32.32
C HIS A 330 -33.16 -26.47 -30.90
N LEU A 331 -33.01 -25.59 -29.92
CA LEU A 331 -33.27 -25.81 -28.49
C LEU A 331 -34.50 -25.01 -28.06
N TYR A 332 -35.39 -25.64 -27.30
CA TYR A 332 -36.53 -24.97 -26.68
C TYR A 332 -36.16 -24.34 -25.34
N GLU A 333 -36.89 -23.29 -24.96
CA GLU A 333 -36.72 -22.61 -23.66
C GLU A 333 -36.89 -23.57 -22.48
N SER A 334 -37.78 -24.56 -22.59
CA SER A 334 -37.99 -25.59 -21.56
C SER A 334 -36.84 -26.60 -21.44
N GLU A 335 -35.92 -26.65 -22.40
CA GLU A 335 -34.84 -27.65 -22.49
C GLU A 335 -33.48 -27.12 -22.03
N VAL A 336 -33.41 -25.85 -21.62
CA VAL A 336 -32.20 -25.19 -21.11
C VAL A 336 -32.46 -24.69 -19.69
N TYR A 337 -31.43 -24.68 -18.84
CA TYR A 337 -31.55 -24.14 -17.47
C TYR A 337 -31.83 -22.64 -17.49
N THR A 338 -32.67 -22.13 -16.59
CA THR A 338 -32.78 -20.69 -16.36
C THR A 338 -31.63 -20.17 -15.49
N GLY A 339 -31.37 -18.86 -15.50
CA GLY A 339 -30.33 -18.27 -14.64
C GLY A 339 -30.59 -18.48 -13.13
N GLU A 340 -31.85 -18.59 -12.73
CA GLU A 340 -32.23 -18.87 -11.34
C GLU A 340 -31.99 -20.34 -10.97
N GLU A 341 -32.36 -21.29 -11.86
CA GLU A 341 -32.13 -22.73 -11.65
C GLU A 341 -30.62 -23.07 -11.56
N LEU A 342 -29.75 -22.33 -12.25
CA LEU A 342 -28.30 -22.50 -12.17
C LEU A 342 -27.73 -22.06 -10.82
N ASN A 343 -28.17 -20.91 -10.31
CA ASN A 343 -27.73 -20.40 -9.01
C ASN A 343 -28.15 -21.35 -7.88
N GLU A 344 -29.36 -21.92 -7.94
CA GLU A 344 -29.83 -22.92 -6.96
C GLU A 344 -28.99 -24.19 -7.00
N ARG A 345 -28.66 -24.69 -8.20
CA ARG A 345 -27.82 -25.87 -8.38
C ARG A 345 -26.39 -25.65 -7.91
N GLU A 346 -25.79 -24.50 -8.21
CA GLU A 346 -24.46 -24.13 -7.73
C GLU A 346 -24.46 -24.06 -6.20
N ASN A 347 -25.45 -23.39 -5.60
CA ASN A 347 -25.61 -23.32 -4.15
C ASN A 347 -25.74 -24.71 -3.50
N GLU A 348 -26.50 -25.63 -4.08
CA GLU A 348 -26.58 -27.01 -3.58
C GLU A 348 -25.23 -27.73 -3.62
N ILE A 349 -24.47 -27.58 -4.71
CA ILE A 349 -23.14 -28.19 -4.84
C ILE A 349 -22.18 -27.60 -3.80
N TYR A 350 -22.22 -26.28 -3.61
CA TYR A 350 -21.46 -25.59 -2.56
C TYR A 350 -21.83 -26.12 -1.17
N HIS A 351 -23.12 -26.24 -0.84
CA HIS A 351 -23.57 -26.76 0.46
C HIS A 351 -23.17 -28.21 0.70
N ARG A 352 -23.23 -29.09 -0.32
CA ARG A 352 -22.74 -30.48 -0.21
C ARG A 352 -21.23 -30.55 0.00
N THR A 353 -20.48 -29.71 -0.70
CA THR A 353 -19.01 -29.66 -0.57
C THR A 353 -18.61 -29.20 0.84
N ILE A 354 -19.27 -28.16 1.35
CA ILE A 354 -19.10 -27.68 2.73
C ILE A 354 -19.41 -28.80 3.73
N ALA A 355 -20.53 -29.51 3.58
CA ALA A 355 -20.88 -30.62 4.47
C ALA A 355 -19.86 -31.76 4.44
N SER A 356 -19.27 -32.07 3.28
CA SER A 356 -18.19 -33.05 3.15
C SER A 356 -16.93 -32.61 3.91
N LEU A 357 -16.50 -31.36 3.70
CA LEU A 357 -15.33 -30.80 4.36
C LEU A 357 -15.49 -30.72 5.89
N TYR A 358 -16.70 -30.41 6.37
CA TYR A 358 -17.02 -30.44 7.81
C TYR A 358 -16.88 -31.84 8.41
N ASN A 359 -17.32 -32.88 7.69
CA ASN A 359 -17.15 -34.26 8.14
C ASN A 359 -15.67 -34.68 8.12
N GLU A 360 -14.89 -34.27 7.11
CA GLU A 360 -13.45 -34.52 7.08
C GLU A 360 -12.74 -33.85 8.27
N LEU A 361 -13.04 -32.59 8.56
CA LEU A 361 -12.52 -31.87 9.73
C LEU A 361 -12.85 -32.61 11.04
N LYS A 362 -14.08 -33.10 11.18
CA LYS A 362 -14.49 -33.89 12.36
C LYS A 362 -13.67 -35.18 12.50
N THR A 363 -13.42 -35.89 11.41
CA THR A 363 -12.58 -37.10 11.45
C THR A 363 -11.11 -36.80 11.76
N VAL A 364 -10.58 -35.66 11.31
CA VAL A 364 -9.23 -35.20 11.65
C VAL A 364 -9.14 -34.85 13.13
N GLN A 365 -10.16 -34.17 13.68
CA GLN A 365 -10.26 -33.85 15.11
C GLN A 365 -10.27 -35.12 15.97
N GLU A 366 -11.04 -36.13 15.57
CA GLU A 366 -11.09 -37.42 16.27
C GLU A 366 -9.74 -38.16 16.24
N ARG A 367 -9.02 -38.10 15.10
CA ARG A 367 -7.65 -38.65 15.00
C ARG A 367 -6.67 -37.91 15.89
N LEU A 368 -6.75 -36.58 15.93
CA LEU A 368 -5.88 -35.75 16.77
C LEU A 368 -6.12 -36.03 18.25
N ASN A 369 -7.38 -36.13 18.68
CA ASN A 369 -7.72 -36.49 20.06
C ASN A 369 -7.19 -37.88 20.44
N LYS A 370 -7.22 -38.83 19.50
CA LYS A 370 -6.65 -40.17 19.71
C LYS A 370 -5.11 -40.13 19.79
N GLN A 371 -4.46 -39.27 19.03
CA GLN A 371 -3.01 -39.03 19.13
C GLN A 371 -2.63 -38.43 20.47
N VAL A 372 -3.36 -37.41 20.93
CA VAL A 372 -3.16 -36.79 22.25
C VAL A 372 -3.33 -37.82 23.36
N LEU A 373 -4.36 -38.68 23.29
CA LEU A 373 -4.56 -39.75 24.26
C LEU A 373 -3.38 -40.73 24.28
N THR A 374 -2.84 -41.05 23.10
CA THR A 374 -1.66 -41.92 22.97
C THR A 374 -0.40 -41.26 23.54
N GLU A 375 -0.27 -39.94 23.38
CA GLU A 375 0.85 -39.16 23.92
C GLU A 375 0.80 -39.06 25.44
N VAL A 376 -0.40 -38.93 26.01
CA VAL A 376 -0.63 -39.03 27.47
C VAL A 376 -0.22 -40.42 27.99
N GLN A 377 -0.63 -41.49 27.30
CA GLN A 377 -0.23 -42.86 27.63
C GLN A 377 1.30 -43.03 27.57
N LEU A 378 1.95 -42.43 26.56
CA LEU A 378 3.40 -42.44 26.40
C LEU A 378 4.12 -41.69 27.54
N ASN A 379 3.48 -40.66 28.08
CA ASN A 379 3.99 -39.87 29.19
C ASN A 379 3.90 -40.63 30.52
N ASP A 380 2.83 -41.40 30.72
CA ASP A 380 2.70 -42.35 31.84
C ASP A 380 3.75 -43.47 31.74
N ASP A 381 3.96 -44.03 30.56
CA ASP A 381 5.02 -45.00 30.29
C ASP A 381 6.41 -44.39 30.55
N LEU A 382 6.64 -43.13 30.16
CA LEU A 382 7.87 -42.38 30.48
C LEU A 382 8.07 -42.22 31.98
N GLN A 383 7.00 -42.03 32.75
CA GLN A 383 7.07 -41.94 34.21
C GLN A 383 7.43 -43.29 34.83
N TYR A 384 6.82 -44.38 34.33
CA TYR A 384 7.20 -45.75 34.70
C TYR A 384 8.67 -46.08 34.34
N PHE A 385 9.14 -45.67 33.16
CA PHE A 385 10.54 -45.83 32.75
C PHE A 385 11.49 -44.97 33.59
N LYS A 386 11.09 -43.76 34.03
CA LYS A 386 11.87 -42.93 34.96
C LYS A 386 12.04 -43.60 36.32
N GLU A 387 10.98 -44.21 36.86
CA GLU A 387 11.04 -44.97 38.12
C GLU A 387 11.92 -46.23 37.98
N THR A 388 11.83 -46.92 36.84
CA THR A 388 12.65 -48.09 36.53
C THR A 388 14.12 -47.72 36.33
N ASN A 389 14.41 -46.57 35.69
CA ASN A 389 15.75 -46.01 35.58
C ASN A 389 16.30 -45.56 36.94
N ALA A 390 15.45 -45.10 37.86
CA ALA A 390 15.89 -44.80 39.23
C ALA A 390 16.36 -46.08 39.95
N LYS A 391 15.66 -47.21 39.74
CA LYS A 391 16.06 -48.54 40.24
C LYS A 391 17.34 -49.06 39.57
N LEU A 392 17.49 -48.88 38.25
CA LEU A 392 18.71 -49.20 37.49
C LEU A 392 19.91 -48.33 37.89
N ASN A 393 19.70 -47.04 38.18
CA ASN A 393 20.75 -46.16 38.70
C ASN A 393 21.20 -46.55 40.12
N ALA A 394 20.29 -47.11 40.94
CA ALA A 394 20.65 -47.70 42.21
C ALA A 394 21.53 -48.96 42.01
N TYR A 395 21.25 -49.77 40.98
CA TYR A 395 22.05 -50.94 40.58
C TYR A 395 23.43 -50.58 39.99
N ILE A 396 23.51 -49.54 39.15
CA ILE A 396 24.77 -49.03 38.59
C ILE A 396 25.69 -48.45 39.68
N LYS A 397 25.11 -47.90 40.76
CA LYS A 397 25.86 -47.41 41.92
C LYS A 397 26.60 -48.52 42.67
N GLU A 398 26.15 -49.77 42.56
CA GLU A 398 26.81 -50.92 43.19
C GLU A 398 27.96 -51.49 42.33
N HIS A 399 28.09 -51.17 41.03
CA HIS A 399 29.07 -51.80 40.13
C HIS A 399 29.86 -50.75 39.29
N ILE A 400 31.08 -50.49 39.76
CA ILE A 400 32.10 -49.48 39.37
C ILE A 400 32.60 -49.55 37.90
N LEU A 401 33.01 -48.41 37.31
CA LEU A 401 34.32 -48.14 36.61
C LEU A 401 34.44 -46.66 36.11
N PRO A 402 35.68 -46.10 35.91
CA PRO A 402 35.95 -44.66 35.96
C PRO A 402 35.71 -43.89 34.63
N PHE A 403 35.13 -42.69 34.75
CA PHE A 403 34.90 -41.76 33.63
C PHE A 403 36.19 -41.04 33.21
N VAL A 404 36.64 -41.25 31.97
CA VAL A 404 37.73 -40.47 31.34
C VAL A 404 37.14 -39.37 30.44
N ASN A 405 37.51 -38.11 30.69
CA ASN A 405 37.07 -36.94 29.92
C ASN A 405 37.90 -36.81 28.61
N LYS A 406 37.24 -36.86 27.44
CA LYS A 406 37.87 -36.82 26.10
C LYS A 406 38.06 -35.40 25.53
N GLY A 407 37.76 -34.33 26.29
CA GLY A 407 37.83 -32.94 25.81
C GLY A 407 39.16 -32.22 26.07
N LYS A 408 39.45 -31.14 25.32
CA LYS A 408 40.63 -30.28 25.55
C LYS A 408 40.65 -29.71 26.98
N PRO A 409 41.80 -29.68 27.67
CA PRO A 409 41.91 -29.12 29.02
C PRO A 409 41.72 -27.59 29.03
N LEU A 410 41.41 -27.04 30.22
CA LEU A 410 40.94 -25.66 30.40
C LEU A 410 41.98 -24.62 29.96
N ASP A 411 43.25 -24.86 30.22
CA ASP A 411 44.42 -24.08 29.81
C ASP A 411 44.47 -23.84 28.28
N GLN A 412 44.07 -24.84 27.49
CA GLN A 412 44.10 -24.84 26.02
C GLN A 412 42.85 -24.23 25.35
N CYS A 413 41.91 -23.67 26.13
CA CYS A 413 40.65 -23.10 25.62
C CYS A 413 40.71 -21.56 25.45
N LYS A 414 39.97 -21.02 24.45
CA LYS A 414 39.79 -19.56 24.28
C LYS A 414 38.92 -18.98 25.40
N ARG A 415 38.97 -17.65 25.65
CA ARG A 415 38.31 -16.98 26.80
C ARG A 415 36.82 -17.30 26.94
N SER A 416 36.04 -17.24 25.85
CA SER A 416 34.60 -17.60 25.85
C SER A 416 34.37 -19.10 26.12
N GLN A 417 35.20 -19.99 25.57
CA GLN A 417 35.12 -21.43 25.82
C GLN A 417 35.49 -21.80 27.27
N LYS A 418 36.43 -21.06 27.89
CA LYS A 418 36.76 -21.17 29.31
C LYS A 418 35.53 -20.81 30.17
N MET A 419 34.86 -19.71 29.87
CA MET A 419 33.65 -19.28 30.58
C MET A 419 32.51 -20.30 30.47
N ASN A 420 32.24 -20.83 29.28
CA ASN A 420 31.20 -21.85 29.10
C ASN A 420 31.54 -23.17 29.82
N LYS A 421 32.80 -23.62 29.78
CA LYS A 421 33.21 -24.82 30.52
C LYS A 421 33.10 -24.64 32.04
N VAL A 422 33.48 -23.47 32.55
CA VAL A 422 33.34 -23.14 33.98
C VAL A 422 31.86 -23.04 34.39
N SER A 423 31.00 -22.50 33.53
CA SER A 423 29.54 -22.45 33.75
C SER A 423 28.90 -23.84 33.77
N ILE A 424 29.28 -24.72 32.82
CA ILE A 424 28.84 -26.12 32.82
C ILE A 424 29.35 -26.86 34.06
N LEU A 425 30.60 -26.60 34.49
CA LEU A 425 31.16 -27.14 35.72
C LEU A 425 30.33 -26.68 36.93
N LYS A 426 29.97 -25.39 37.00
CA LYS A 426 29.12 -24.81 38.05
C LYS A 426 27.78 -25.52 38.16
N SER A 427 27.06 -25.67 37.04
CA SER A 427 25.76 -26.35 37.00
C SER A 427 25.86 -27.83 37.40
N ARG A 428 26.94 -28.51 37.02
CA ARG A 428 27.16 -29.92 37.40
C ARG A 428 27.54 -30.07 38.88
N VAL A 429 28.31 -29.14 39.43
CA VAL A 429 28.66 -29.10 40.86
C VAL A 429 27.41 -28.84 41.71
N GLU A 430 26.53 -27.93 41.29
CA GLU A 430 25.23 -27.70 41.94
C GLU A 430 24.35 -28.96 41.96
N LYS A 431 24.30 -29.70 40.85
CA LYS A 431 23.54 -30.97 40.76
C LYS A 431 24.18 -32.08 41.59
N ALA A 432 25.50 -32.20 41.58
CA ALA A 432 26.24 -33.24 42.31
C ALA A 432 26.22 -33.02 43.83
N LEU A 433 26.19 -31.76 44.27
CA LEU A 433 26.25 -31.38 45.69
C LEU A 433 24.90 -30.91 46.25
N TRP A 434 23.80 -31.08 45.52
CA TRP A 434 22.44 -30.75 45.96
C TRP A 434 22.07 -31.37 47.31
N PHE A 435 22.57 -32.59 47.59
CA PHE A 435 22.30 -33.31 48.83
C PHE A 435 23.01 -32.70 50.06
N ALA A 436 24.03 -31.84 49.92
CA ALA A 436 24.69 -31.22 51.08
C ALA A 436 23.70 -30.38 51.91
N LYS A 437 22.70 -29.80 51.24
CA LYS A 437 21.59 -29.08 51.89
C LYS A 437 20.71 -29.99 52.74
N SER A 438 20.54 -31.26 52.39
CA SER A 438 19.74 -32.20 53.19
C SER A 438 20.43 -32.61 54.49
N PHE A 439 21.74 -32.36 54.62
CA PHE A 439 22.49 -32.51 55.86
C PHE A 439 22.64 -31.18 56.64
N GLY A 440 21.92 -30.14 56.23
CA GLY A 440 21.96 -28.83 56.89
C GLY A 440 23.23 -28.02 56.62
N VAL A 441 24.08 -28.44 55.68
CA VAL A 441 25.34 -27.77 55.35
C VAL A 441 25.17 -26.94 54.08
N LYS A 442 25.53 -25.65 54.16
CA LYS A 442 25.52 -24.73 53.02
C LYS A 442 26.93 -24.66 52.41
N ILE A 443 27.03 -24.89 51.11
CA ILE A 443 28.31 -24.77 50.40
C ILE A 443 28.54 -23.31 50.03
N GLU A 444 29.61 -22.72 50.57
CA GLU A 444 29.94 -21.31 50.37
C GLU A 444 30.81 -21.07 49.14
N SER A 445 31.82 -21.93 48.89
CA SER A 445 32.58 -21.92 47.64
C SER A 445 33.17 -23.29 47.34
N VAL A 446 33.45 -23.55 46.06
CA VAL A 446 34.17 -24.74 45.61
C VAL A 446 35.36 -24.32 44.77
N ARG A 447 36.55 -24.82 45.12
CA ARG A 447 37.82 -24.45 44.51
C ARG A 447 38.40 -25.61 43.71
N PHE A 448 38.75 -25.34 42.45
CA PHE A 448 39.39 -26.31 41.56
C PHE A 448 40.74 -25.76 41.08
N SER A 449 41.76 -26.60 40.98
CA SER A 449 43.02 -26.27 40.31
C SER A 449 43.06 -26.88 38.90
N ASP A 450 43.57 -26.14 37.92
CA ASP A 450 43.92 -26.73 36.63
C ASP A 450 45.29 -27.44 36.66
N MET A 451 45.64 -28.09 35.55
CA MET A 451 46.90 -28.83 35.36
C MET A 451 48.15 -27.93 35.43
N ALA A 452 47.99 -26.60 35.36
CA ALA A 452 49.06 -25.62 35.52
C ALA A 452 49.09 -25.01 36.94
N GLY A 453 48.29 -25.54 37.88
CA GLY A 453 48.23 -25.10 39.27
C GLY A 453 47.40 -23.84 39.49
N LYS A 454 46.70 -23.32 38.47
CA LYS A 454 45.86 -22.13 38.63
C LYS A 454 44.55 -22.49 39.30
N SER A 455 44.24 -21.80 40.40
CA SER A 455 43.03 -22.01 41.20
C SER A 455 41.85 -21.20 40.66
N TYR A 456 40.68 -21.85 40.57
CA TYR A 456 39.40 -21.29 40.16
C TYR A 456 38.40 -21.48 41.31
N GLU A 457 37.88 -20.38 41.84
CA GLU A 457 36.89 -20.39 42.92
C GLU A 457 35.49 -20.08 42.36
N LEU A 458 34.57 -21.03 42.53
CA LEU A 458 33.16 -20.86 42.21
C LEU A 458 32.45 -20.32 43.46
N GLY A 459 32.42 -18.99 43.63
CA GLY A 459 32.01 -18.37 44.89
C GLY A 459 31.30 -17.00 44.85
N LYS A 460 31.05 -16.37 43.69
CA LYS A 460 30.26 -15.12 43.65
C LYS A 460 29.10 -15.24 42.65
N GLY A 461 27.88 -15.21 43.17
CA GLY A 461 26.64 -15.18 42.39
C GLY A 461 26.01 -16.56 42.18
N LEU A 462 25.47 -17.16 43.24
CA LEU A 462 24.46 -18.23 43.18
C LEU A 462 23.03 -17.64 43.25
N ASN A 463 22.83 -16.41 42.77
CA ASN A 463 21.52 -15.79 42.69
C ASN A 463 20.85 -16.21 41.37
N LYS A 464 19.57 -16.60 41.46
CA LYS A 464 18.70 -16.77 40.30
C LYS A 464 18.69 -15.49 39.45
N PRO A 465 18.48 -15.57 38.13
CA PRO A 465 18.15 -14.38 37.34
C PRO A 465 16.95 -13.69 38.00
N VAL A 466 17.06 -12.37 38.19
CA VAL A 466 15.98 -11.52 38.74
C VAL A 466 15.12 -11.12 37.55
N HIS A 467 13.81 -11.35 37.61
CA HIS A 467 12.87 -10.88 36.59
C HIS A 467 12.44 -9.45 36.89
N TYR A 468 12.13 -8.67 35.85
CA TYR A 468 11.70 -7.28 35.95
C TYR A 468 10.50 -7.10 36.90
N GLU A 469 9.52 -8.01 36.83
CA GLU A 469 8.30 -7.94 37.65
C GLU A 469 8.57 -8.04 39.15
N ASP A 470 9.59 -8.81 39.53
CA ASP A 470 9.98 -9.08 40.92
C ASP A 470 10.86 -7.95 41.53
N MET A 471 11.15 -6.89 40.76
CA MET A 471 12.00 -5.79 41.20
C MET A 471 11.25 -4.72 42.00
N GLU A 472 11.95 -4.03 42.90
CA GLU A 472 11.44 -2.85 43.59
C GLU A 472 11.14 -1.70 42.60
N GLU A 473 10.13 -0.88 42.89
CA GLU A 473 9.68 0.18 41.99
C GLU A 473 10.80 1.20 41.66
N SER A 474 11.68 1.47 42.64
CA SER A 474 12.82 2.37 42.44
C SER A 474 13.84 1.86 41.40
N ASP A 475 13.95 0.54 41.24
CA ASP A 475 14.82 -0.04 40.22
C ASP A 475 14.10 -0.20 38.88
N LYS A 476 12.79 -0.47 38.89
CA LYS A 476 11.95 -0.41 37.69
C LYS A 476 12.02 0.97 37.03
N ASP A 477 11.98 2.04 37.81
CA ASP A 477 12.07 3.41 37.29
C ASP A 477 13.43 3.75 36.68
N LYS A 478 14.53 3.21 37.22
CA LYS A 478 15.85 3.31 36.59
C LYS A 478 15.88 2.59 35.24
N ILE A 479 15.28 1.40 35.18
CA ILE A 479 15.20 0.62 33.93
C ILE A 479 14.32 1.35 32.89
N LYS A 480 13.16 1.89 33.30
CA LYS A 480 12.30 2.73 32.44
C LYS A 480 13.06 3.96 31.91
N SER A 481 13.84 4.62 32.77
CA SER A 481 14.67 5.78 32.39
C SER A 481 15.75 5.42 31.36
N ILE A 482 16.39 4.27 31.53
CA ILE A 482 17.38 3.77 30.56
C ILE A 482 16.68 3.44 29.23
N LEU A 483 15.55 2.73 29.26
CA LEU A 483 14.78 2.40 28.05
C LEU A 483 14.36 3.66 27.29
N TYR A 484 13.86 4.68 28.00
CA TYR A 484 13.53 5.98 27.41
C TYR A 484 14.73 6.62 26.68
N ILE A 485 15.93 6.54 27.25
CA ILE A 485 17.16 7.03 26.61
C ILE A 485 17.48 6.21 25.35
N LEU A 486 17.34 4.88 25.41
CA LEU A 486 17.60 4.04 24.23
C LEU A 486 16.69 4.42 23.07
N ASP A 487 15.40 4.58 23.33
CA ASP A 487 14.40 4.90 22.31
C ASP A 487 14.56 6.34 21.80
N SER A 488 14.82 7.31 22.69
CA SER A 488 15.01 8.73 22.33
C SER A 488 16.22 8.96 21.42
N PHE A 489 17.27 8.15 21.57
CA PHE A 489 18.51 8.27 20.80
C PHE A 489 18.68 7.19 19.72
N GLY A 490 17.68 6.33 19.53
CA GLY A 490 17.71 5.26 18.52
C GLY A 490 18.83 4.23 18.73
N ILE A 491 19.15 3.91 19.98
CA ILE A 491 20.16 2.91 20.33
C ILE A 491 19.52 1.51 20.22
N SER A 492 20.06 0.64 19.37
CA SER A 492 19.52 -0.71 19.21
C SER A 492 19.75 -1.59 20.44
N ASP A 493 18.87 -2.56 20.64
CA ASP A 493 19.00 -3.57 21.71
C ASP A 493 20.32 -4.34 21.61
N ASP A 494 20.79 -4.62 20.39
CA ASP A 494 22.09 -5.27 20.14
C ASP A 494 23.26 -4.39 20.60
N ALA A 495 23.19 -3.08 20.31
CA ALA A 495 24.22 -2.13 20.74
C ALA A 495 24.23 -2.01 22.27
N TYR A 496 23.05 -1.95 22.91
CA TYR A 496 22.95 -1.94 24.36
C TYR A 496 23.39 -3.27 24.98
N HIS A 497 23.10 -4.40 24.34
CA HIS A 497 23.55 -5.72 24.77
C HIS A 497 25.07 -5.76 24.86
N GLU A 498 25.78 -5.39 23.78
CA GLU A 498 27.24 -5.36 23.75
C GLU A 498 27.83 -4.41 24.79
N LEU A 499 27.22 -3.24 25.00
CA LEU A 499 27.61 -2.30 26.06
C LEU A 499 27.47 -2.90 27.46
N SER A 500 26.33 -3.56 27.72
CA SER A 500 26.05 -4.22 29.00
C SER A 500 26.93 -5.46 29.24
N VAL A 501 27.46 -6.07 28.18
CA VAL A 501 28.42 -7.18 28.25
C VAL A 501 29.84 -6.65 28.52
N ALA A 502 30.21 -5.51 27.94
CA ALA A 502 31.51 -4.88 28.15
C ALA A 502 31.64 -4.24 29.54
N ASN A 503 30.53 -3.84 30.17
CA ASN A 503 30.51 -3.19 31.47
C ASN A 503 29.61 -3.93 32.48
N ASP A 504 30.22 -4.61 33.45
CA ASP A 504 29.51 -5.37 34.49
C ASP A 504 28.65 -4.53 35.45
N SER A 505 28.79 -3.20 35.43
CA SER A 505 27.97 -2.28 36.26
C SER A 505 26.67 -1.83 35.59
N MET A 506 26.45 -2.15 34.31
CA MET A 506 25.23 -1.78 33.59
C MET A 506 24.10 -2.78 33.82
N VAL A 507 22.87 -2.30 33.70
CA VAL A 507 21.67 -3.16 33.67
C VAL A 507 21.78 -4.11 32.47
N ARG A 508 21.47 -5.38 32.71
CA ARG A 508 21.54 -6.40 31.66
C ARG A 508 20.37 -6.22 30.68
N SER A 509 20.66 -6.39 29.39
CA SER A 509 19.70 -6.20 28.29
C SER A 509 18.40 -7.00 28.41
N TYR A 510 18.40 -8.18 29.06
CA TYR A 510 17.17 -8.95 29.26
C TYR A 510 16.15 -8.21 30.14
N LEU A 511 16.58 -7.42 31.12
CA LEU A 511 15.68 -6.62 31.98
C LEU A 511 15.07 -5.44 31.21
N ILE A 512 15.81 -4.86 30.27
CA ILE A 512 15.28 -3.83 29.37
C ILE A 512 14.21 -4.42 28.45
N LYS A 513 14.45 -5.65 27.96
CA LYS A 513 13.49 -6.37 27.13
C LYS A 513 12.21 -6.71 27.92
N GLU A 514 12.34 -7.28 29.11
CA GLU A 514 11.19 -7.57 29.98
C GLU A 514 10.39 -6.31 30.36
N CYS A 515 11.08 -5.19 30.63
CA CYS A 515 10.44 -3.89 30.84
C CYS A 515 9.63 -3.46 29.60
N ARG A 516 10.20 -3.59 28.40
CA ARG A 516 9.52 -3.24 27.15
C ARG A 516 8.32 -4.15 26.88
N ASP A 517 8.45 -5.45 27.14
CA ASP A 517 7.35 -6.42 27.00
C ASP A 517 6.20 -6.08 27.99
N SER A 518 6.53 -5.76 29.25
CA SER A 518 5.56 -5.29 30.25
C SER A 518 4.88 -3.97 29.85
N LEU A 519 5.62 -3.02 29.27
CA LEU A 519 5.04 -1.78 28.73
C LEU A 519 4.11 -2.03 27.53
N ASN A 520 4.47 -2.98 26.66
CA ASN A 520 3.63 -3.37 25.51
C ASN A 520 2.34 -4.05 25.96
N GLU A 521 2.35 -4.84 27.04
CA GLU A 521 1.15 -5.43 27.63
C GLU A 521 0.16 -4.38 28.17
N MET A 522 0.65 -3.19 28.57
CA MET A 522 -0.19 -2.09 29.03
C MET A 522 -0.85 -1.28 27.90
N CYS A 523 -0.38 -1.42 26.65
CA CYS A 523 -0.92 -0.68 25.51
C CYS A 523 -1.47 -1.66 24.46
N THR A 524 -2.79 -1.89 24.50
CA THR A 524 -3.46 -2.80 23.56
C THR A 524 -3.55 -2.18 22.16
N ILE A 525 -2.47 -2.28 21.40
CA ILE A 525 -2.47 -1.96 19.97
C ILE A 525 -3.02 -3.17 19.22
N SER A 526 -4.13 -2.96 18.52
CA SER A 526 -4.80 -3.97 17.70
C SER A 526 -4.67 -3.62 16.22
N GLN A 527 -4.80 -4.63 15.35
CA GLN A 527 -4.86 -4.39 13.92
C GLN A 527 -6.16 -3.63 13.57
N THR A 528 -6.08 -2.67 12.65
CA THR A 528 -7.28 -2.00 12.13
C THR A 528 -8.16 -2.99 11.37
N PRO A 529 -9.49 -2.81 11.40
CA PRO A 529 -10.38 -3.58 10.53
C PRO A 529 -10.05 -3.36 9.03
N GLY A 530 -10.47 -4.28 8.16
CA GLY A 530 -10.25 -4.19 6.70
C GLY A 530 -8.93 -4.77 6.19
N ASP A 531 -8.74 -4.69 4.87
CA ASP A 531 -7.62 -5.34 4.16
C ASP A 531 -6.30 -4.54 4.20
N SER A 532 -6.37 -3.26 4.59
CA SER A 532 -5.21 -2.38 4.58
C SER A 532 -4.36 -2.56 5.85
N PRO A 533 -3.02 -2.65 5.75
CA PRO A 533 -2.16 -2.73 6.92
C PRO A 533 -2.33 -1.47 7.79
N GLY A 534 -2.67 -1.67 9.06
CA GLY A 534 -2.85 -0.57 10.00
C GLY A 534 -2.94 -1.05 11.45
N ALA A 535 -2.77 -0.10 12.36
CA ALA A 535 -2.81 -0.31 13.80
C ALA A 535 -3.72 0.72 14.46
N GLN A 536 -4.44 0.31 15.49
CA GLN A 536 -5.35 1.16 16.25
C GLN A 536 -5.30 0.83 17.75
N VAL A 537 -5.63 1.82 18.58
CA VAL A 537 -5.83 1.65 20.03
C VAL A 537 -7.33 1.65 20.36
N CYS A 538 -7.68 1.15 21.54
CA CYS A 538 -9.06 1.19 22.05
C CYS A 538 -9.50 2.65 22.27
N LEU A 539 -10.61 3.07 21.65
CA LEU A 539 -11.13 4.43 21.80
C LEU A 539 -11.50 4.74 23.25
N LYS A 540 -12.20 3.83 23.92
CA LYS A 540 -12.70 4.05 25.30
C LYS A 540 -11.57 4.18 26.30
N GLU A 541 -10.56 3.32 26.23
CA GLU A 541 -9.36 3.42 27.08
C GLU A 541 -8.60 4.74 26.83
N SER A 542 -8.47 5.13 25.56
CA SER A 542 -7.81 6.38 25.18
C SER A 542 -8.58 7.61 25.70
N LEU A 543 -9.91 7.61 25.56
CA LEU A 543 -10.77 8.68 26.08
C LEU A 543 -10.75 8.72 27.61
N ASP A 544 -10.83 7.58 28.30
CA ASP A 544 -10.78 7.51 29.76
C ASP A 544 -9.51 8.16 30.30
N LYS A 545 -8.36 7.77 29.73
CA LYS A 545 -7.06 8.33 30.09
C LYS A 545 -7.04 9.84 29.83
N LEU A 546 -7.38 10.25 28.61
CA LEU A 546 -7.32 11.64 28.18
C LEU A 546 -8.21 12.54 29.03
N LEU A 547 -9.47 12.18 29.23
CA LEU A 547 -10.42 12.95 30.03
C LEU A 547 -9.99 13.05 31.50
N CYS A 548 -9.46 11.96 32.07
CA CYS A 548 -9.01 11.95 33.46
C CYS A 548 -7.74 12.78 33.69
N GLU A 549 -6.79 12.74 32.76
CA GLU A 549 -5.54 13.51 32.82
C GLU A 549 -5.77 15.00 32.57
N THR A 550 -6.63 15.33 31.62
CA THR A 550 -6.80 16.70 31.13
C THR A 550 -7.77 17.54 31.95
N ILE A 551 -8.85 16.94 32.46
CA ILE A 551 -9.90 17.69 33.17
C ILE A 551 -9.75 17.45 34.67
N PRO A 552 -9.38 18.46 35.48
CA PRO A 552 -9.17 18.31 36.92
C PRO A 552 -10.46 17.94 37.66
N VAL A 553 -10.32 17.25 38.80
CA VAL A 553 -11.45 16.84 39.65
C VAL A 553 -11.97 18.07 40.40
N SER A 554 -12.97 18.76 39.86
CA SER A 554 -13.90 19.52 40.71
C SER A 554 -14.90 18.54 41.31
N GLU A 555 -15.33 18.76 42.56
CA GLU A 555 -16.40 17.98 43.22
C GLU A 555 -17.54 17.76 42.22
N SER A 556 -17.60 16.55 41.65
CA SER A 556 -18.54 16.22 40.60
C SER A 556 -19.90 16.09 41.26
N ASP A 557 -20.72 17.12 41.13
CA ASP A 557 -22.14 16.99 41.39
C ASP A 557 -22.67 15.97 40.37
N GLU A 558 -23.13 14.79 40.81
CA GLU A 558 -23.68 13.74 39.92
C GLU A 558 -24.81 14.30 39.03
N SER A 559 -25.40 15.43 39.42
CA SER A 559 -26.43 16.14 38.67
C SER A 559 -25.90 16.96 37.46
N ASN A 560 -24.62 17.34 37.45
CA ASN A 560 -24.04 18.16 36.37
C ASN A 560 -22.53 17.85 36.15
N PRO A 561 -22.21 16.82 35.35
CA PRO A 561 -20.82 16.44 35.09
C PRO A 561 -20.06 17.52 34.30
N PRO A 562 -18.72 17.60 34.45
CA PRO A 562 -17.89 18.55 33.74
C PRO A 562 -17.99 18.39 32.23
N LYS A 563 -18.04 19.52 31.51
CA LYS A 563 -18.09 19.54 30.04
C LYS A 563 -16.72 19.23 29.46
N ALA A 564 -16.65 18.32 28.48
CA ALA A 564 -15.45 17.97 27.76
C ALA A 564 -15.67 18.12 26.25
N GLN A 565 -14.88 18.97 25.61
CA GLN A 565 -14.96 19.19 24.16
C GLN A 565 -13.95 18.28 23.48
N VAL A 566 -14.40 17.26 22.76
CA VAL A 566 -13.54 16.23 22.16
C VAL A 566 -13.57 16.37 20.64
N LYS A 567 -12.41 16.59 20.03
CA LYS A 567 -12.26 16.69 18.58
C LYS A 567 -11.60 15.42 18.03
N PHE A 568 -12.26 14.79 17.08
CA PHE A 568 -11.67 13.77 16.23
C PHE A 568 -11.20 14.40 14.93
N ALA A 569 -10.00 14.05 14.48
CA ALA A 569 -9.47 14.53 13.20
C ALA A 569 -8.73 13.43 12.48
N ALA A 570 -8.75 13.44 11.15
CA ALA A 570 -7.86 12.59 10.38
C ALA A 570 -7.23 13.33 9.21
N ASP A 571 -6.05 12.88 8.81
CA ASP A 571 -5.31 13.43 7.69
C ASP A 571 -4.57 12.34 6.91
N GLY A 572 -4.39 12.60 5.60
CA GLY A 572 -3.57 11.81 4.69
C GLY A 572 -2.10 12.25 4.76
N ALA A 573 -1.32 11.65 5.65
CA ALA A 573 0.09 11.93 5.82
C ALA A 573 0.96 11.24 4.77
N LYS A 574 1.59 12.02 3.89
CA LYS A 574 2.56 11.50 2.91
C LYS A 574 3.96 11.39 3.52
N VAL A 575 4.33 10.21 3.99
CA VAL A 575 5.63 9.94 4.61
C VAL A 575 6.73 9.73 3.57
N SER A 576 6.40 9.18 2.40
CA SER A 576 7.36 9.07 1.29
C SER A 576 6.68 9.32 -0.07
N ARG A 577 7.45 9.24 -1.16
CA ARG A 577 6.88 9.32 -2.52
C ARG A 577 5.93 8.16 -2.83
N LEU A 578 6.03 7.05 -2.10
CA LEU A 578 5.31 5.79 -2.35
C LEU A 578 4.36 5.40 -1.21
N SER A 579 4.50 5.99 -0.01
CA SER A 579 3.68 5.67 1.16
C SER A 579 2.89 6.89 1.63
N THR A 580 1.58 6.70 1.69
CA THR A 580 0.60 7.59 2.32
C THR A 580 -0.04 6.82 3.46
N PHE A 581 -0.08 7.46 4.63
CA PHE A 581 -0.75 6.93 5.81
C PHE A 581 -1.99 7.77 6.11
N LEU A 582 -3.07 7.13 6.50
CA LEU A 582 -4.21 7.78 7.13
C LEU A 582 -3.94 7.77 8.62
N VAL A 583 -3.93 8.95 9.24
CA VAL A 583 -3.73 9.11 10.67
C VAL A 583 -5.02 9.66 11.26
N LEU A 584 -5.65 8.92 12.17
CA LEU A 584 -6.81 9.35 12.95
C LEU A 584 -6.33 9.74 14.35
N SER A 585 -6.69 10.92 14.83
CA SER A 585 -6.33 11.44 16.14
C SER A 585 -7.53 11.98 16.92
N VAL A 586 -7.34 12.13 18.22
CA VAL A 586 -8.27 12.73 19.17
C VAL A 586 -7.57 13.79 20.02
N ALA A 587 -8.29 14.86 20.35
CA ALA A 587 -7.83 15.92 21.24
C ALA A 587 -8.98 16.46 22.10
N VAL A 588 -8.69 16.93 23.32
CA VAL A 588 -9.65 17.62 24.20
C VAL A 588 -9.45 19.13 24.04
N LEU A 589 -10.39 19.84 23.42
CA LEU A 589 -10.24 21.25 23.04
C LEU A 589 -10.19 22.22 24.24
N ASN A 590 -10.84 21.86 25.34
CA ASN A 590 -10.87 22.69 26.55
C ASN A 590 -9.72 22.38 27.53
N ALA A 591 -8.65 21.72 27.06
CA ALA A 591 -7.42 21.46 27.81
C ALA A 591 -6.47 22.67 27.98
N GLY A 592 -6.84 23.84 27.46
CA GLY A 592 -5.96 25.01 27.45
C GLY A 592 -4.88 24.93 26.35
N GLU A 593 -3.68 25.44 26.63
CA GLU A 593 -2.60 25.54 25.62
C GLU A 593 -2.05 24.18 25.15
N GLU A 594 -2.25 23.10 25.93
CA GLU A 594 -1.73 21.77 25.61
C GLU A 594 -2.31 21.21 24.30
N VAL A 595 -3.52 21.62 23.90
CA VAL A 595 -4.18 21.19 22.65
C VAL A 595 -3.38 21.52 21.39
N MET A 596 -2.66 22.65 21.44
CA MET A 596 -1.87 23.17 20.32
C MET A 596 -0.48 22.54 20.25
N SER A 597 -0.12 21.72 21.25
CA SER A 597 1.14 21.00 21.31
C SER A 597 1.02 19.60 20.71
N ALA A 598 2.16 19.00 20.34
CA ALA A 598 2.19 17.60 19.92
C ALA A 598 1.72 16.64 21.03
N SER A 599 1.87 17.02 22.30
CA SER A 599 1.41 16.24 23.46
C SER A 599 -0.11 16.24 23.65
N GLY A 600 -0.84 17.22 23.10
CA GLY A 600 -2.30 17.28 23.20
C GLY A 600 -3.06 16.61 22.04
N GLN A 601 -2.34 16.04 21.07
CA GLN A 601 -2.90 15.31 19.93
C GLN A 601 -2.56 13.83 20.07
N HIS A 602 -3.58 12.99 20.31
CA HIS A 602 -3.40 11.57 20.56
C HIS A 602 -3.82 10.75 19.34
N THR A 603 -2.89 10.01 18.77
CA THR A 603 -3.17 9.13 17.63
C THR A 603 -3.99 7.92 18.07
N LEU A 604 -5.15 7.74 17.45
CA LEU A 604 -6.03 6.58 17.66
C LEU A 604 -5.74 5.45 16.67
N ALA A 605 -5.43 5.79 15.41
CA ALA A 605 -5.15 4.79 14.39
C ALA A 605 -4.23 5.32 13.28
N ILE A 606 -3.43 4.42 12.71
CA ILE A 606 -2.57 4.67 11.55
C ILE A 606 -2.79 3.54 10.54
N VAL A 607 -3.11 3.88 9.29
CA VAL A 607 -3.40 2.92 8.23
C VAL A 607 -2.60 3.26 6.97
N SER A 608 -1.92 2.27 6.40
CA SER A 608 -1.26 2.38 5.10
C SER A 608 -2.27 2.12 3.97
N ALA A 609 -3.05 3.14 3.60
CA ALA A 609 -4.04 3.05 2.53
C ALA A 609 -4.10 4.34 1.70
N ASP A 610 -4.84 4.27 0.58
CA ASP A 610 -5.23 5.46 -0.14
C ASP A 610 -6.32 6.23 0.62
N GLU A 611 -6.28 7.55 0.54
CA GLU A 611 -7.30 8.40 1.16
C GLU A 611 -8.57 8.40 0.31
N SER A 612 -9.36 7.34 0.49
CA SER A 612 -10.66 7.12 -0.12
C SER A 612 -11.72 6.83 0.93
N TYR A 613 -12.98 7.04 0.59
CA TYR A 613 -14.10 6.73 1.48
C TYR A 613 -14.11 5.28 1.93
N ILE A 614 -13.81 4.34 1.03
CA ILE A 614 -13.87 2.90 1.32
C ILE A 614 -12.76 2.57 2.32
N SER A 615 -11.54 3.03 2.03
CA SER A 615 -10.38 2.81 2.90
C SER A 615 -10.59 3.42 4.29
N ILE A 616 -11.09 4.67 4.38
CA ILE A 616 -11.40 5.33 5.64
C ILE A 616 -12.52 4.58 6.40
N LYS A 617 -13.61 4.24 5.71
CA LYS A 617 -14.75 3.53 6.30
C LYS A 617 -14.33 2.18 6.88
N ASP A 618 -13.67 1.37 6.08
CA ASP A 618 -13.36 -0.02 6.44
C ASP A 618 -12.24 -0.06 7.49
N SER A 619 -11.25 0.84 7.38
CA SER A 619 -10.08 0.83 8.29
C SER A 619 -10.34 1.47 9.64
N PHE A 620 -11.23 2.45 9.73
CA PHE A 620 -11.60 3.08 11.01
C PHE A 620 -12.96 2.63 11.54
N ASN A 621 -13.53 1.54 10.99
CA ASN A 621 -14.90 1.11 11.28
C ASN A 621 -15.16 0.96 12.78
N ASN A 622 -14.27 0.25 13.50
CA ASN A 622 -14.43 0.00 14.94
C ASN A 622 -14.49 1.31 15.75
N ILE A 623 -13.59 2.26 15.44
CA ILE A 623 -13.53 3.54 16.14
C ILE A 623 -14.75 4.40 15.78
N PHE A 624 -15.18 4.42 14.51
CA PHE A 624 -16.35 5.19 14.09
C PHE A 624 -17.65 4.63 14.66
N ASP A 625 -17.78 3.31 14.74
CA ASP A 625 -18.91 2.66 15.40
C ASP A 625 -18.95 3.04 16.89
N ASP A 626 -17.81 3.00 17.60
CA ASP A 626 -17.73 3.44 19.00
C ASP A 626 -18.12 4.92 19.16
N ILE A 627 -17.64 5.81 18.29
CA ILE A 627 -18.01 7.24 18.32
C ILE A 627 -19.52 7.41 18.10
N ASN A 628 -20.07 6.73 17.10
CA ASN A 628 -21.50 6.79 16.79
C ASN A 628 -22.34 6.22 17.94
N ASP A 629 -21.87 5.17 18.62
CA ASP A 629 -22.54 4.62 19.79
C ASP A 629 -22.51 5.58 20.98
N ILE A 630 -21.41 6.29 21.20
CA ILE A 630 -21.34 7.39 22.17
C ILE A 630 -22.37 8.48 21.82
N ILE A 631 -22.47 8.87 20.55
CA ILE A 631 -23.46 9.87 20.12
C ILE A 631 -24.91 9.40 20.38
N LYS A 632 -25.20 8.11 20.20
CA LYS A 632 -26.53 7.54 20.46
C LYS A 632 -26.93 7.58 21.93
N THR A 633 -26.01 7.74 22.88
CA THR A 633 -26.35 7.86 24.31
C THR A 633 -26.93 9.22 24.68
N LYS A 634 -26.95 10.19 23.74
CA LYS A 634 -27.45 11.55 23.93
C LYS A 634 -28.87 11.55 24.54
N ARG A 635 -29.03 12.21 25.69
CA ARG A 635 -30.31 12.42 26.40
C ARG A 635 -30.40 13.87 26.88
N ASN A 636 -31.55 14.51 26.71
CA ASN A 636 -31.78 15.91 27.10
C ASN A 636 -30.66 16.86 26.61
N ASP A 637 -30.29 16.70 25.35
CA ASP A 637 -29.20 17.41 24.68
C ASP A 637 -27.76 17.23 25.21
N LYS A 638 -27.55 16.33 26.18
CA LYS A 638 -26.24 16.01 26.74
C LYS A 638 -25.77 14.60 26.38
N ILE A 639 -24.47 14.42 26.20
CA ILE A 639 -23.85 13.10 26.00
C ILE A 639 -23.08 12.76 27.28
N ILE A 640 -23.71 11.96 28.15
CA ILE A 640 -23.07 11.56 29.40
C ILE A 640 -22.19 10.33 29.14
N TYR A 641 -20.88 10.51 29.27
CA TYR A 641 -19.89 9.45 29.17
C TYR A 641 -19.35 9.12 30.56
N THR A 642 -19.34 7.83 30.91
CA THR A 642 -18.82 7.34 32.18
C THR A 642 -17.56 6.52 31.92
N THR A 643 -16.44 6.95 32.52
CA THR A 643 -15.16 6.23 32.43
C THR A 643 -15.20 4.92 33.21
N SER A 644 -14.24 4.04 32.94
CA SER A 644 -13.96 2.84 33.74
C SER A 644 -13.68 3.13 35.22
N SER A 645 -13.16 4.32 35.55
CA SER A 645 -12.98 4.80 36.92
C SER A 645 -14.27 5.31 37.58
N GLY A 646 -15.40 5.30 36.87
CA GLY A 646 -16.71 5.77 37.36
C GLY A 646 -16.93 7.28 37.23
N ARG A 647 -16.00 8.02 36.61
CA ARG A 647 -16.08 9.47 36.43
C ARG A 647 -16.98 9.82 35.25
N GLN A 648 -17.89 10.78 35.44
CA GLN A 648 -18.82 11.20 34.40
C GLN A 648 -18.39 12.51 33.74
N PHE A 649 -18.63 12.62 32.44
CA PHE A 649 -18.36 13.79 31.62
C PHE A 649 -19.53 14.09 30.68
N ASP A 650 -19.83 15.37 30.45
CA ASP A 650 -20.73 15.83 29.39
C ASP A 650 -19.92 16.10 28.12
N LEU A 651 -19.98 15.19 27.15
CA LEU A 651 -19.16 15.26 25.95
C LEU A 651 -19.80 16.14 24.86
N GLU A 652 -18.98 17.01 24.29
CA GLU A 652 -19.28 17.75 23.07
C GLU A 652 -18.29 17.32 21.98
N LEU A 653 -18.79 16.59 20.97
CA LEU A 653 -17.95 15.97 19.96
C LEU A 653 -17.84 16.84 18.71
N PHE A 654 -16.61 17.00 18.21
CA PHE A 654 -16.26 17.76 17.01
C PHE A 654 -15.53 16.88 16.00
N LEU A 655 -15.72 17.17 14.72
CA LEU A 655 -14.98 16.56 13.61
C LEU A 655 -14.12 17.61 12.94
N GLY A 656 -12.84 17.33 12.73
CA GLY A 656 -11.95 18.22 11.98
C GLY A 656 -11.07 17.50 10.97
N GLY A 657 -10.44 18.29 10.12
CA GLY A 657 -9.48 17.81 9.13
C GLY A 657 -9.46 18.70 7.90
N ASP A 658 -8.66 18.32 6.92
CA ASP A 658 -8.63 19.01 5.64
C ASP A 658 -9.97 18.83 4.89
N MET A 659 -10.21 19.67 3.87
CA MET A 659 -11.48 19.63 3.12
C MET A 659 -11.71 18.27 2.45
N LYS A 660 -10.63 17.57 2.04
CA LYS A 660 -10.75 16.30 1.33
C LYS A 660 -11.25 15.21 2.28
N PHE A 661 -10.61 15.06 3.43
CA PHE A 661 -11.03 14.15 4.48
C PHE A 661 -12.47 14.44 4.93
N LEU A 662 -12.81 15.70 5.22
CA LEU A 662 -14.15 16.07 5.67
C LEU A 662 -15.24 15.73 4.64
N LEU A 663 -14.99 15.97 3.36
CA LEU A 663 -15.92 15.56 2.30
C LEU A 663 -16.10 14.05 2.25
N LEU A 664 -15.01 13.28 2.41
CA LEU A 664 -15.08 11.81 2.47
C LEU A 664 -15.83 11.34 3.71
N ALA A 665 -15.49 11.85 4.90
CA ALA A 665 -16.14 11.49 6.16
C ALA A 665 -17.65 11.79 6.16
N LEU A 666 -18.08 12.89 5.52
CA LEU A 666 -19.49 13.25 5.38
C LEU A 666 -20.19 12.58 4.19
N GLY A 667 -19.49 11.78 3.38
CA GLY A 667 -20.06 11.11 2.20
C GLY A 667 -20.43 12.06 1.06
N LEU A 668 -19.80 13.23 1.00
CA LEU A 668 -20.00 14.25 -0.03
C LEU A 668 -19.11 14.00 -1.25
N ASN A 669 -19.51 14.58 -2.38
CA ASN A 669 -18.73 14.53 -3.63
C ASN A 669 -17.47 15.41 -3.50
N ALA A 670 -16.52 15.23 -4.42
CA ALA A 670 -15.24 15.94 -4.40
C ALA A 670 -15.39 17.47 -4.37
N ALA A 671 -14.34 18.16 -3.90
CA ALA A 671 -14.32 19.61 -3.70
C ALA A 671 -14.62 20.44 -4.97
N ASN A 672 -14.39 19.87 -6.15
CA ASN A 672 -14.67 20.49 -7.44
C ASN A 672 -16.13 20.33 -7.92
N SER A 673 -16.95 19.57 -7.20
CA SER A 673 -18.34 19.30 -7.55
C SER A 673 -19.24 20.52 -7.38
N LYS A 674 -20.43 20.47 -7.99
CA LYS A 674 -21.45 21.53 -7.92
C LYS A 674 -21.84 21.86 -6.49
N TYR A 675 -22.05 20.84 -5.65
CA TYR A 675 -22.52 21.00 -4.26
C TYR A 675 -21.46 20.48 -3.27
N ALA A 676 -20.35 21.20 -3.16
CA ALA A 676 -19.20 20.79 -2.35
C ALA A 676 -19.11 21.49 -0.98
N CYS A 677 -20.03 22.40 -0.65
CA CYS A 677 -20.02 23.03 0.68
C CYS A 677 -20.40 22.00 1.75
N LEU A 678 -19.60 21.94 2.83
CA LEU A 678 -19.82 21.05 3.98
C LEU A 678 -21.08 21.43 4.76
N TYR A 679 -21.35 22.73 4.85
CA TYR A 679 -22.40 23.27 5.73
C TYR A 679 -23.76 23.40 5.04
N CYS A 680 -23.79 23.80 3.77
CA CYS A 680 -25.05 24.08 3.07
C CYS A 680 -25.11 23.47 1.65
N LYS A 681 -26.31 23.53 1.07
CA LYS A 681 -26.67 22.98 -0.26
C LYS A 681 -26.44 23.97 -1.41
N ILE A 682 -25.65 25.03 -1.20
CA ILE A 682 -25.39 26.04 -2.24
C ILE A 682 -24.65 25.45 -3.45
N ALA A 683 -25.09 25.82 -4.64
CA ALA A 683 -24.44 25.44 -5.88
C ALA A 683 -23.16 26.26 -6.10
N LYS A 684 -22.18 25.69 -6.81
CA LYS A 684 -20.88 26.30 -7.07
C LYS A 684 -21.01 27.65 -7.77
N GLU A 685 -21.93 27.73 -8.72
CA GLU A 685 -22.25 28.94 -9.48
C GLU A 685 -22.85 30.06 -8.62
N ASP A 686 -23.42 29.76 -7.45
CA ASP A 686 -24.07 30.78 -6.61
C ASP A 686 -23.18 31.24 -5.45
N ARG A 687 -22.01 30.61 -5.23
CA ARG A 687 -21.14 30.92 -4.07
C ARG A 687 -20.54 32.33 -4.07
N TYR A 688 -20.52 32.99 -5.22
CA TYR A 688 -20.05 34.37 -5.33
C TYR A 688 -21.13 35.39 -4.90
N ASP A 689 -22.40 34.98 -4.83
CA ASP A 689 -23.51 35.87 -4.52
C ASP A 689 -23.56 36.19 -3.03
N MET A 690 -22.88 37.27 -2.66
CA MET A 690 -22.88 37.80 -1.29
C MET A 690 -24.06 38.72 -0.99
N THR A 691 -25.11 38.75 -1.83
CA THR A 691 -26.35 39.47 -1.49
C THR A 691 -27.13 38.80 -0.35
N LYS A 692 -26.88 37.50 -0.13
CA LYS A 692 -27.47 36.72 0.95
C LYS A 692 -26.83 37.08 2.29
N ASP A 693 -27.65 37.11 3.34
CA ASP A 693 -27.18 37.23 4.72
C ASP A 693 -26.70 35.87 5.26
N GLU A 694 -26.14 35.86 6.47
CA GLU A 694 -25.69 34.64 7.13
C GLU A 694 -26.83 33.64 7.36
N MET A 695 -28.01 34.12 7.73
CA MET A 695 -29.18 33.30 8.07
C MET A 695 -29.70 32.51 6.88
N TYR A 696 -29.54 33.01 5.65
CA TYR A 696 -29.84 32.28 4.43
C TYR A 696 -29.11 30.92 4.37
N TYR A 697 -27.83 30.88 4.74
CA TYR A 697 -27.01 29.67 4.66
C TYR A 697 -27.37 28.64 5.75
N TRP A 698 -27.74 29.14 6.93
CA TRP A 698 -28.16 28.34 8.08
C TRP A 698 -29.66 28.01 8.09
N GLY A 699 -30.43 28.58 7.17
CA GLY A 699 -31.86 28.29 7.02
C GLY A 699 -32.11 26.81 6.71
N GLN A 700 -33.23 26.28 7.19
CA GLN A 700 -33.60 24.85 7.07
C GLN A 700 -33.55 24.33 5.61
N SER A 701 -33.84 25.18 4.62
CA SER A 701 -33.78 24.81 3.20
C SER A 701 -32.36 24.66 2.67
N MET A 702 -31.37 25.30 3.28
CA MET A 702 -29.98 25.39 2.81
C MET A 702 -29.02 24.56 3.66
N VAL A 703 -29.12 24.61 4.99
CA VAL A 703 -28.23 23.90 5.89
C VAL A 703 -28.32 22.38 5.67
N ARG A 704 -27.19 21.69 5.85
CA ARG A 704 -27.13 20.23 5.85
C ARG A 704 -27.37 19.73 7.26
N SER A 705 -28.13 18.65 7.39
CA SER A 705 -28.23 17.86 8.60
C SER A 705 -27.78 16.43 8.31
N ILE A 706 -27.24 15.72 9.31
CA ILE A 706 -26.85 14.30 9.17
C ILE A 706 -28.04 13.47 8.69
N VAL A 707 -29.23 13.73 9.22
CA VAL A 707 -30.48 13.07 8.83
C VAL A 707 -30.80 13.30 7.35
N ASP A 708 -30.69 14.54 6.88
CA ASP A 708 -30.97 14.86 5.48
C ASP A 708 -29.90 14.31 4.53
N MET A 709 -28.62 14.34 4.93
CA MET A 709 -27.54 13.76 4.13
C MET A 709 -27.71 12.25 3.95
N LYS A 710 -28.05 11.52 5.03
CA LYS A 710 -28.41 10.09 4.96
C LYS A 710 -29.57 9.85 3.98
N LYS A 711 -30.65 10.63 4.06
CA LYS A 711 -31.78 10.55 3.09
C LYS A 711 -31.36 10.85 1.66
N LEU A 712 -30.59 11.92 1.44
CA LEU A 712 -30.17 12.38 0.10
C LEU A 712 -29.21 11.41 -0.59
N SER A 713 -28.38 10.68 0.16
CA SER A 713 -27.43 9.69 -0.37
C SER A 713 -28.07 8.61 -1.25
N THR A 714 -29.37 8.35 -1.09
CA THR A 714 -30.12 7.34 -1.84
C THR A 714 -30.89 7.91 -3.03
N ARG A 715 -30.91 9.24 -3.20
CA ARG A 715 -31.72 9.93 -4.22
C ARG A 715 -30.92 10.23 -5.48
N LYS A 716 -31.61 10.32 -6.61
CA LYS A 716 -31.02 10.76 -7.89
C LYS A 716 -30.55 12.21 -7.85
N PHE A 717 -31.31 13.08 -7.18
CA PHE A 717 -30.89 14.45 -6.89
C PHE A 717 -30.53 14.53 -5.41
N ASN A 718 -29.23 14.63 -5.13
CA ASN A 718 -28.67 14.38 -3.81
C ASN A 718 -27.86 15.55 -3.24
N TYR A 719 -27.82 16.69 -3.93
CA TYR A 719 -27.03 17.87 -3.52
C TYR A 719 -25.57 17.51 -3.14
N GLY A 720 -24.96 16.57 -3.86
CA GLY A 720 -23.59 16.14 -3.61
C GLY A 720 -23.43 15.05 -2.54
N CYS A 721 -24.48 14.63 -1.84
CA CYS A 721 -24.45 13.48 -0.93
C CYS A 721 -24.40 12.19 -1.75
N VAL A 722 -23.20 11.64 -1.98
CA VAL A 722 -23.00 10.46 -2.83
C VAL A 722 -22.87 9.17 -2.02
N ARG A 723 -22.61 9.28 -0.71
CA ARG A 723 -22.44 8.17 0.22
C ARG A 723 -23.01 8.55 1.59
N LEU A 724 -23.10 7.58 2.49
CA LEU A 724 -23.53 7.83 3.86
C LEU A 724 -22.41 8.56 4.65
N PRO A 725 -22.75 9.54 5.50
CA PRO A 725 -21.81 10.04 6.49
C PRO A 725 -21.30 8.89 7.38
N LEU A 726 -20.00 8.89 7.68
CA LEU A 726 -19.34 7.88 8.51
C LEU A 726 -19.52 8.15 10.01
N LEU A 727 -19.69 9.42 10.38
CA LEU A 727 -19.89 9.89 11.74
C LEU A 727 -21.19 10.67 11.84
N ASP A 728 -21.90 10.50 12.95
CA ASP A 728 -23.18 11.17 13.25
C ASP A 728 -23.01 12.51 13.98
N ILE A 729 -21.84 13.15 13.80
CA ILE A 729 -21.51 14.45 14.39
C ILE A 729 -22.31 15.56 13.67
N PRO A 730 -23.00 16.46 14.39
CA PRO A 730 -23.72 17.59 13.81
C PRO A 730 -22.84 18.48 12.93
N ILE A 731 -23.42 19.07 11.88
CA ILE A 731 -22.69 19.86 10.87
C ILE A 731 -22.08 21.15 11.45
N ASP A 732 -22.72 21.73 12.45
CA ASP A 732 -22.23 22.86 13.25
C ASP A 732 -21.05 22.50 14.16
N HIS A 733 -20.75 21.20 14.33
CA HIS A 733 -19.55 20.71 15.03
C HIS A 733 -18.46 20.20 14.07
N VAL A 734 -18.59 20.48 12.77
CA VAL A 734 -17.56 20.16 11.76
C VAL A 734 -16.66 21.37 11.53
N ILE A 735 -15.38 21.24 11.85
CA ILE A 735 -14.39 22.31 11.83
C ILE A 735 -13.43 22.11 10.65
N VAL A 736 -13.38 23.07 9.73
CA VAL A 736 -12.43 23.06 8.61
C VAL A 736 -11.03 23.46 9.07
N ASP A 737 -10.03 22.85 8.45
CA ASP A 737 -8.63 23.25 8.61
C ASP A 737 -8.35 24.68 8.12
N GLU A 738 -7.97 25.54 9.06
CA GLU A 738 -7.62 26.95 8.86
C GLU A 738 -6.32 27.16 8.07
N LEU A 739 -5.33 26.28 8.24
CA LEU A 739 -4.05 26.34 7.53
C LEU A 739 -4.24 26.05 6.05
N HIS A 740 -5.06 25.04 5.73
CA HIS A 740 -5.44 24.72 4.36
C HIS A 740 -6.25 25.85 3.73
N LEU A 741 -7.12 26.54 4.50
CA LEU A 741 -7.85 27.71 4.01
C LEU A 741 -6.90 28.86 3.64
N LEU A 742 -5.92 29.17 4.50
CA LEU A 742 -4.86 30.16 4.22
C LEU A 742 -4.16 29.86 2.91
N MET A 743 -3.68 28.61 2.76
CA MET A 743 -2.91 28.22 1.59
C MET A 743 -3.74 28.32 0.30
N ARG A 744 -5.01 27.92 0.34
CA ARG A 744 -5.89 27.97 -0.85
C ARG A 744 -6.23 29.39 -1.28
N ILE A 745 -6.58 30.27 -0.33
CA ILE A 745 -6.86 31.67 -0.66
C ILE A 745 -5.58 32.39 -1.07
N GLY A 746 -4.48 32.15 -0.36
CA GLY A 746 -3.16 32.69 -0.69
C GLY A 746 -2.70 32.31 -2.09
N ASP A 747 -2.88 31.04 -2.50
CA ASP A 747 -2.57 30.58 -3.85
C ASP A 747 -3.36 31.35 -4.93
N VAL A 748 -4.64 31.66 -4.67
CA VAL A 748 -5.46 32.46 -5.59
C VAL A 748 -4.92 33.89 -5.68
N LEU A 749 -4.58 34.51 -4.56
CA LEU A 749 -4.03 35.86 -4.54
C LEU A 749 -2.67 35.94 -5.25
N ILE A 750 -1.79 34.96 -5.05
CA ILE A 750 -0.49 34.88 -5.73
C ILE A 750 -0.68 34.65 -7.22
N ARG A 751 -1.57 33.74 -7.62
CA ARG A 751 -1.89 33.50 -9.04
C ARG A 751 -2.32 34.79 -9.72
N ASN A 752 -3.20 35.58 -9.10
CA ASN A 752 -3.65 36.85 -9.66
C ASN A 752 -2.49 37.84 -9.87
N LEU A 753 -1.52 37.91 -8.96
CA LEU A 753 -0.32 38.74 -9.14
C LEU A 753 0.57 38.25 -10.29
N ILE A 754 0.74 36.93 -10.43
CA ILE A 754 1.50 36.32 -11.52
C ILE A 754 0.83 36.64 -12.85
N GLU A 755 -0.47 36.37 -12.98
CA GLU A 755 -1.26 36.63 -14.18
C GLU A 755 -1.18 38.12 -14.58
N ASN A 756 -1.31 39.04 -13.62
CA ASN A 756 -1.12 40.46 -13.88
C ASN A 756 0.29 40.77 -14.42
N SER A 757 1.34 40.24 -13.78
CA SER A 757 2.72 40.48 -14.21
C SER A 757 3.00 39.95 -15.64
N VAL A 758 2.42 38.80 -15.97
CA VAL A 758 2.54 38.18 -17.31
C VAL A 758 1.79 39.01 -18.35
N ASN A 759 0.58 39.46 -18.03
CA ASN A 759 -0.22 40.29 -18.95
C ASN A 759 0.47 41.63 -19.24
N GLN A 760 1.15 42.24 -18.27
CA GLN A 760 1.93 43.45 -18.49
C GLN A 760 3.20 43.21 -19.32
N ASP A 761 3.90 42.09 -19.08
CA ASP A 761 5.05 41.69 -19.91
C ASP A 761 4.64 41.44 -21.37
N GLN A 762 3.46 40.85 -21.60
CA GLN A 762 2.91 40.67 -22.95
C GLN A 762 2.55 42.02 -23.60
N LYS A 763 1.85 42.92 -22.89
CA LYS A 763 1.50 44.26 -23.41
C LYS A 763 2.74 45.09 -23.75
N SER A 764 3.79 45.03 -22.94
CA SER A 764 5.03 45.77 -23.18
C SER A 764 5.87 45.19 -24.32
N SER A 765 5.86 43.87 -24.51
CA SER A 765 6.53 43.20 -25.65
C SER A 765 5.97 43.61 -27.02
N ILE A 766 4.69 43.98 -27.08
CA ILE A 766 4.00 44.48 -28.27
C ILE A 766 4.36 45.95 -28.55
N SER A 767 4.71 46.73 -27.52
CA SER A 767 4.86 48.19 -27.60
C SER A 767 6.30 48.68 -27.89
N THR A 768 7.34 47.93 -27.53
CA THR A 768 8.73 48.45 -27.57
C THR A 768 9.77 47.38 -27.95
N LYS A 769 10.55 47.61 -29.02
CA LYS A 769 11.73 46.80 -29.42
C LYS A 769 12.97 47.08 -28.54
N SER A 770 12.80 47.30 -27.24
CA SER A 770 13.91 47.49 -26.28
C SER A 770 13.71 46.57 -25.09
N LYS A 771 14.80 46.03 -24.52
CA LYS A 771 14.85 45.15 -23.34
C LYS A 771 14.01 45.73 -22.19
N ALA A 772 12.72 45.36 -22.13
CA ALA A 772 11.85 45.70 -21.02
C ALA A 772 12.28 44.90 -19.79
N SER A 773 12.34 45.55 -18.64
CA SER A 773 12.45 44.88 -17.35
C SER A 773 11.24 43.97 -17.19
N LEU A 774 11.45 42.65 -17.16
CA LEU A 774 10.40 41.65 -17.01
C LEU A 774 9.68 41.90 -15.67
N LYS A 775 8.43 42.37 -15.69
CA LYS A 775 7.55 42.55 -14.53
C LYS A 775 7.40 41.25 -13.74
N ARG A 776 7.47 40.11 -14.43
CA ARG A 776 7.59 38.78 -13.80
C ARG A 776 8.83 38.66 -12.91
N THR A 777 9.98 39.16 -13.34
CA THR A 777 11.21 39.15 -12.54
C THR A 777 11.12 40.13 -11.38
N GLU A 778 10.50 41.29 -11.59
CA GLU A 778 10.22 42.26 -10.52
C GLU A 778 9.31 41.65 -9.44
N LEU A 779 8.26 40.91 -9.82
CA LEU A 779 7.38 40.17 -8.91
C LEU A 779 8.13 39.10 -8.12
N VAL A 780 8.96 38.30 -8.80
CA VAL A 780 9.79 37.28 -8.13
C VAL A 780 10.68 37.93 -7.08
N ASN A 781 11.38 39.02 -7.43
CA ASN A 781 12.24 39.74 -6.49
C ASN A 781 11.44 40.35 -5.32
N CYS A 782 10.26 40.91 -5.60
CA CYS A 782 9.37 41.49 -4.59
C CYS A 782 8.94 40.44 -3.55
N ILE A 783 8.54 39.25 -3.99
CA ILE A 783 8.18 38.14 -3.11
C ILE A 783 9.42 37.62 -2.36
N GLN A 784 10.56 37.48 -3.04
CA GLN A 784 11.81 37.04 -2.41
C GLN A 784 12.30 37.98 -1.30
N ASN A 785 12.12 39.29 -1.49
CA ASN A 785 12.44 40.31 -0.47
C ASN A 785 11.58 40.21 0.80
N CYS A 786 10.47 39.47 0.77
CA CYS A 786 9.70 39.14 1.97
C CYS A 786 10.34 38.00 2.81
N GLY A 787 11.49 37.46 2.38
CA GLY A 787 12.18 36.36 3.07
C GLY A 787 11.60 34.98 2.77
N VAL A 788 11.08 34.81 1.54
CA VAL A 788 10.46 33.58 1.02
C VAL A 788 11.18 33.15 -0.25
N ASN A 789 11.49 31.85 -0.39
CA ASN A 789 12.08 31.34 -1.63
C ASN A 789 10.98 31.16 -2.69
N PHE A 790 11.01 31.94 -3.76
CA PHE A 790 9.95 31.94 -4.77
C PHE A 790 10.51 32.04 -6.19
N CYS A 791 10.03 31.18 -7.08
CA CYS A 791 10.41 31.12 -8.49
C CYS A 791 9.18 30.79 -9.35
N ILE A 792 9.21 31.21 -10.62
CA ILE A 792 8.19 30.90 -11.63
C ILE A 792 8.90 30.23 -12.81
N TRP A 793 8.35 29.14 -13.34
CA TRP A 793 8.90 28.41 -14.49
C TRP A 793 7.80 27.91 -15.44
N GLU A 794 8.19 27.61 -16.68
CA GLU A 794 7.29 27.07 -17.70
C GLU A 794 7.45 25.56 -17.82
N THR A 795 6.32 24.85 -17.93
CA THR A 795 6.28 23.41 -18.16
C THR A 795 6.15 23.07 -19.65
N LYS A 796 6.81 21.98 -20.08
CA LYS A 796 6.78 21.55 -21.49
C LYS A 796 5.45 20.85 -21.82
N VAL A 797 4.63 21.46 -22.67
CA VAL A 797 3.44 20.83 -23.26
C VAL A 797 3.85 19.76 -24.28
N LYS A 798 3.18 18.62 -24.30
CA LYS A 798 3.42 17.55 -25.31
C LYS A 798 2.95 17.90 -26.72
N ASP A 799 2.02 18.85 -26.89
CA ASP A 799 1.32 19.09 -28.17
C ASP A 799 1.35 20.55 -28.68
N GLY A 800 2.13 21.45 -28.07
CA GLY A 800 2.38 22.81 -28.62
C GLY A 800 1.16 23.73 -28.80
N ARG A 801 -0.04 23.29 -28.38
CA ARG A 801 -1.29 24.07 -28.37
C ARG A 801 -1.85 24.09 -26.95
N GLY A 802 -1.37 25.03 -26.16
CA GLY A 802 -1.86 25.25 -24.80
C GLY A 802 -1.70 26.71 -24.43
N ASP A 803 -2.69 27.23 -23.70
CA ASP A 803 -2.69 28.58 -23.13
C ASP A 803 -1.40 28.81 -22.30
N PHE A 804 -0.66 29.88 -22.60
CA PHE A 804 0.62 30.21 -21.96
C PHE A 804 0.48 30.30 -20.43
N LEU A 805 -0.62 30.87 -19.94
CA LEU A 805 -0.89 31.03 -18.51
C LEU A 805 -1.11 29.68 -17.80
N LYS A 806 -1.65 28.68 -18.51
CA LYS A 806 -1.89 27.33 -17.97
C LYS A 806 -0.63 26.46 -17.88
N ASN A 807 0.48 26.90 -18.47
CA ASN A 807 1.75 26.16 -18.48
C ASN A 807 2.78 26.73 -17.50
N LEU A 808 2.42 27.77 -16.74
CA LEU A 808 3.26 28.36 -15.70
C LEU A 808 3.05 27.61 -14.38
N GLU A 809 4.16 27.16 -13.79
CA GLU A 809 4.23 26.64 -12.43
C GLU A 809 5.09 27.58 -11.58
N TRP A 810 4.87 27.58 -10.27
CA TRP A 810 5.63 28.37 -9.32
C TRP A 810 5.90 27.59 -8.04
N THR A 811 6.82 28.12 -7.21
CA THR A 811 7.19 27.49 -5.95
C THR A 811 5.95 27.30 -5.06
N SER A 812 5.70 26.06 -4.64
CA SER A 812 4.69 25.75 -3.63
C SER A 812 5.09 26.40 -2.30
N LEU A 813 4.23 27.26 -1.77
CA LEU A 813 4.48 27.98 -0.53
C LEU A 813 3.95 27.20 0.68
N THR A 814 4.66 27.26 1.80
CA THR A 814 4.18 26.70 3.07
C THR A 814 3.28 27.71 3.79
N GLY A 815 2.51 27.27 4.78
CA GLY A 815 1.75 28.20 5.61
C GLY A 815 2.62 29.26 6.30
N SER A 816 3.86 28.91 6.68
CA SER A 816 4.81 29.88 7.25
C SER A 816 5.21 30.96 6.24
N ASP A 817 5.32 30.60 4.96
CA ASP A 817 5.60 31.55 3.88
C ASP A 817 4.41 32.48 3.65
N PHE A 818 3.19 31.95 3.57
CA PHE A 818 1.99 32.78 3.43
C PHE A 818 1.81 33.75 4.59
N LYS A 819 2.06 33.33 5.84
CA LYS A 819 2.02 34.23 7.01
C LYS A 819 3.02 35.40 6.87
N LYS A 820 4.22 35.15 6.34
CA LYS A 820 5.18 36.24 6.03
C LYS A 820 4.66 37.15 4.93
N LEU A 821 4.08 36.60 3.86
CA LEU A 821 3.55 37.38 2.75
C LEU A 821 2.40 38.28 3.19
N LEU A 822 1.43 37.77 3.96
CA LEU A 822 0.33 38.60 4.49
C LEU A 822 0.82 39.80 5.32
N LYS A 823 1.96 39.65 6.00
CA LYS A 823 2.55 40.69 6.84
C LYS A 823 3.40 41.71 6.07
N ILE A 824 4.21 41.26 5.10
CA ILE A 824 5.30 42.06 4.50
C ILE A 824 5.01 42.45 3.04
N LEU A 825 4.34 41.57 2.28
CA LEU A 825 4.12 41.78 0.85
C LEU A 825 3.32 43.05 0.53
N PRO A 826 2.30 43.46 1.29
CA PRO A 826 1.56 44.71 1.02
C PRO A 826 2.47 45.95 0.93
N GLU A 827 3.44 46.08 1.83
CA GLU A 827 4.41 47.19 1.84
C GLU A 827 5.38 47.10 0.64
N GLN A 828 5.83 45.89 0.31
CA GLN A 828 6.70 45.67 -0.85
C GLN A 828 5.97 45.98 -2.17
N LEU A 829 4.70 45.61 -2.28
CA LEU A 829 3.85 45.93 -3.43
C LEU A 829 3.65 47.45 -3.55
N ALA A 830 3.48 48.15 -2.43
CA ALA A 830 3.36 49.61 -2.39
C ALA A 830 4.58 50.33 -2.97
N ASN A 831 5.77 49.74 -2.86
CA ASN A 831 7.01 50.28 -3.41
C ASN A 831 7.35 49.76 -4.82
N SER A 832 6.62 48.74 -5.30
CA SER A 832 6.85 48.12 -6.60
C SER A 832 6.15 48.86 -7.76
N THR A 833 6.59 48.59 -8.98
CA THR A 833 5.93 49.03 -10.21
C THR A 833 5.18 47.88 -10.91
N ILE A 834 4.93 46.78 -10.19
CA ILE A 834 4.26 45.57 -10.71
C ILE A 834 2.76 45.80 -10.96
N LEU A 835 2.14 46.67 -10.17
CA LEU A 835 0.71 46.98 -10.24
C LEU A 835 0.50 48.36 -10.84
N ASP A 836 -0.51 48.49 -11.71
CA ASP A 836 -0.92 49.77 -12.27
C ASP A 836 -1.44 50.71 -11.17
N THR A 837 -1.18 52.02 -11.30
CA THR A 837 -1.49 53.02 -10.27
C THR A 837 -2.97 53.04 -9.89
N SER A 838 -3.89 52.69 -10.80
CA SER A 838 -5.34 52.64 -10.56
C SER A 838 -5.79 51.47 -9.67
N ASN A 839 -5.08 50.33 -9.72
CA ASN A 839 -5.49 49.09 -9.05
C ASN A 839 -4.58 48.73 -7.86
N LYS A 840 -3.40 49.34 -7.77
CA LYS A 840 -2.39 49.09 -6.74
C LYS A 840 -2.92 49.22 -5.32
N THR A 841 -3.61 50.33 -5.01
CA THR A 841 -4.16 50.57 -3.67
C THR A 841 -5.17 49.50 -3.27
N LYS A 842 -6.11 49.18 -4.16
CA LYS A 842 -7.14 48.18 -3.91
C LYS A 842 -6.58 46.77 -3.71
N VAL A 843 -5.54 46.38 -4.48
CA VAL A 843 -4.87 45.09 -4.31
C VAL A 843 -4.15 45.03 -2.95
N ILE A 844 -3.50 46.12 -2.52
CA ILE A 844 -2.86 46.19 -1.20
C ILE A 844 -3.90 46.07 -0.08
N GLU A 845 -5.00 46.81 -0.19
CA GLU A 845 -6.12 46.76 0.76
C GLU A 845 -6.70 45.35 0.86
N LEU A 846 -6.87 44.66 -0.27
CA LEU A 846 -7.35 43.28 -0.33
C LEU A 846 -6.43 42.31 0.44
N TRP A 847 -5.11 42.41 0.27
CA TRP A 847 -4.14 41.57 1.00
C TRP A 847 -4.14 41.89 2.50
N VAL A 848 -4.19 43.17 2.88
CA VAL A 848 -4.26 43.60 4.28
C VAL A 848 -5.55 43.13 4.96
N ALA A 849 -6.69 43.27 4.28
CA ALA A 849 -7.99 42.84 4.77
C ALA A 849 -8.05 41.32 4.95
N PHE A 850 -7.52 40.54 4.00
CA PHE A 850 -7.40 39.08 4.18
C PHE A 850 -6.49 38.72 5.36
N GLY A 851 -5.38 39.43 5.53
CA GLY A 851 -4.50 39.26 6.69
C GLY A 851 -5.20 39.49 8.02
N LYS A 852 -6.11 40.47 8.10
CA LYS A 852 -6.95 40.72 9.29
C LYS A 852 -7.95 39.59 9.52
N LEU A 853 -8.69 39.18 8.50
CA LEU A 853 -9.64 38.05 8.60
C LEU A 853 -8.95 36.78 9.11
N TYR A 854 -7.78 36.47 8.53
CA TYR A 854 -6.99 35.31 8.96
C TYR A 854 -6.44 35.45 10.39
N SER A 855 -6.07 36.66 10.80
CA SER A 855 -5.63 36.92 12.18
C SER A 855 -6.76 36.70 13.19
N THR A 856 -7.99 37.12 12.86
CA THR A 856 -9.18 36.85 13.69
C THR A 856 -9.50 35.36 13.74
N LEU A 857 -9.43 34.66 12.60
CA LEU A 857 -9.70 33.22 12.52
C LEU A 857 -8.71 32.38 13.33
N SER A 858 -7.45 32.83 13.43
CA SER A 858 -6.37 32.13 14.14
C SER A 858 -6.16 32.62 15.59
N GLU A 859 -6.95 33.59 16.04
CA GLU A 859 -6.87 34.13 17.40
C GLU A 859 -7.38 33.11 18.41
N TRP A 860 -6.63 32.93 19.50
CA TRP A 860 -7.07 32.09 20.60
C TRP A 860 -8.16 32.79 21.39
N ASN A 861 -9.36 32.20 21.45
CA ASN A 861 -10.53 32.74 22.14
C ASN A 861 -10.85 34.19 21.72
N PRO A 862 -11.21 34.42 20.43
CA PRO A 862 -11.48 35.76 19.93
C PRO A 862 -12.68 36.37 20.67
N PRO A 863 -12.66 37.69 20.94
CA PRO A 863 -13.77 38.35 21.60
C PRO A 863 -15.04 38.30 20.72
N LEU A 864 -16.21 38.25 21.37
CA LEU A 864 -17.51 38.00 20.72
C LEU A 864 -17.83 39.00 19.61
N ASP A 865 -17.45 40.26 19.78
CA ASP A 865 -17.65 41.30 18.76
C ASP A 865 -16.93 40.95 17.45
N LYS A 866 -15.70 40.47 17.50
CA LYS A 866 -14.97 40.03 16.31
C LYS A 866 -15.64 38.83 15.63
N ILE A 867 -16.27 37.94 16.40
CA ILE A 867 -17.02 36.80 15.88
C ILE A 867 -18.28 37.29 15.16
N ASP A 868 -19.06 38.16 15.80
CA ASP A 868 -20.33 38.68 15.28
C ASP A 868 -20.14 39.47 13.98
N PHE A 869 -19.01 40.19 13.82
CA PHE A 869 -18.70 40.95 12.61
C PHE A 869 -17.98 40.15 11.53
N PHE A 870 -17.49 38.92 11.82
CA PHE A 870 -16.64 38.15 10.91
C PHE A 870 -17.30 37.87 9.56
N PHE A 871 -18.61 37.58 9.57
CA PHE A 871 -19.37 37.31 8.34
C PHE A 871 -19.43 38.56 7.45
N GLU A 872 -19.77 39.72 8.01
CA GLU A 872 -19.88 40.97 7.25
C GLU A 872 -18.52 41.46 6.75
N GLU A 873 -17.44 41.30 7.52
CA GLU A 873 -16.09 41.60 7.06
C GLU A 873 -15.65 40.67 5.92
N SER A 874 -15.96 39.37 6.02
CA SER A 874 -15.67 38.39 4.96
C SER A 874 -16.45 38.70 3.68
N LYS A 875 -17.74 39.05 3.82
CA LYS A 875 -18.60 39.48 2.72
C LYS A 875 -18.07 40.73 2.03
N LYS A 876 -17.64 41.74 2.79
CA LYS A 876 -17.02 42.94 2.24
C LYS A 876 -15.76 42.58 1.44
N TRP A 877 -14.89 41.75 1.99
CA TRP A 877 -13.67 41.31 1.33
C TRP A 877 -13.94 40.57 0.01
N ILE A 878 -14.92 39.65 -0.02
CA ILE A 878 -15.32 38.94 -1.25
C ILE A 878 -15.84 39.91 -2.31
N ASN A 879 -16.68 40.89 -1.93
CA ASN A 879 -17.19 41.88 -2.87
C ASN A 879 -16.06 42.73 -3.48
N GLU A 880 -15.11 43.19 -2.65
CA GLU A 880 -13.92 43.93 -3.11
C GLU A 880 -13.06 43.08 -4.06
N PHE A 881 -12.90 41.79 -3.77
CA PHE A 881 -12.21 40.84 -4.65
C PHE A 881 -12.90 40.70 -6.02
N LEU A 882 -14.23 40.55 -6.03
CA LEU A 882 -15.01 40.39 -7.26
C LEU A 882 -15.01 41.67 -8.12
N ASP A 883 -15.12 42.84 -7.49
CA ASP A 883 -15.08 44.13 -8.18
C ASP A 883 -13.72 44.37 -8.85
N LEU A 884 -12.63 43.95 -8.20
CA LEU A 884 -11.29 43.97 -8.80
C LEU A 884 -11.20 43.07 -10.03
N GLY A 885 -11.72 41.83 -9.96
CA GLY A 885 -11.74 40.91 -11.09
C GLY A 885 -12.49 41.45 -12.30
N ARG A 886 -13.67 42.04 -12.09
CA ARG A 886 -14.50 42.63 -13.17
C ARG A 886 -13.83 43.86 -13.81
N SER A 887 -13.10 44.65 -13.04
CA SER A 887 -12.38 45.82 -13.55
C SER A 887 -11.20 45.48 -14.48
N LEU A 888 -10.65 44.26 -14.38
CA LEU A 888 -9.52 43.78 -15.18
C LEU A 888 -9.95 43.11 -16.50
N GLU A 889 -11.11 42.45 -16.53
CA GLU A 889 -11.69 41.88 -17.77
C GLU A 889 -12.13 42.95 -18.79
N GLY A 890 -12.33 44.20 -18.34
CA GLY A 890 -12.72 45.34 -19.19
C GLY A 890 -11.67 45.82 -20.20
N THR A 891 -10.47 45.22 -20.25
CA THR A 891 -9.41 45.59 -21.21
C THR A 891 -8.71 44.39 -21.87
N ALA A 892 -9.45 43.34 -22.21
CA ALA A 892 -9.10 42.41 -23.30
C ALA A 892 -10.26 41.45 -23.56
N THR A 893 -11.00 41.67 -24.65
CA THR A 893 -11.88 40.66 -25.24
C THR A 893 -11.09 39.42 -25.63
N ASN A 894 -11.32 38.30 -24.92
CA ASN A 894 -11.53 36.95 -25.45
C ASN A 894 -11.21 35.89 -24.39
N GLN A 895 -12.23 35.47 -23.63
CA GLN A 895 -12.47 34.06 -23.24
C GLN A 895 -13.82 33.97 -22.49
N ARG A 896 -14.91 34.29 -23.18
CA ARG A 896 -16.19 33.60 -22.98
C ARG A 896 -16.48 32.90 -24.30
N ASN A 897 -16.23 31.60 -24.34
CA ASN A 897 -16.85 30.67 -25.28
C ASN A 897 -16.71 29.26 -24.70
N GLU A 898 -17.67 28.90 -23.86
CA GLU A 898 -18.29 27.57 -23.81
C GLU A 898 -19.72 27.72 -23.28
N SER A 899 -20.51 28.55 -23.97
CA SER A 899 -21.98 28.52 -24.00
C SER A 899 -22.46 29.54 -25.04
N GLU A 900 -22.27 29.26 -26.33
CA GLU A 900 -23.03 29.95 -27.38
C GLU A 900 -24.38 29.23 -27.52
N GLU A 901 -25.40 29.78 -26.85
CA GLU A 901 -26.76 29.77 -27.37
C GLU A 901 -26.83 30.77 -28.53
N ILE A 902 -27.23 30.30 -29.71
CA ILE A 902 -27.51 31.12 -30.88
C ILE A 902 -28.94 31.69 -30.75
N PRO A 903 -29.16 33.02 -30.85
CA PRO A 903 -30.50 33.60 -30.77
C PRO A 903 -31.21 33.65 -32.14
N VAL A 904 -32.34 32.93 -32.20
CA VAL A 904 -33.68 33.24 -32.76
C VAL A 904 -33.80 34.12 -34.03
N GLU A 905 -34.48 33.60 -35.07
CA GLU A 905 -35.76 34.14 -35.63
C GLU A 905 -36.18 33.50 -36.97
N LYS A 906 -37.29 32.73 -36.98
CA LYS A 906 -38.55 33.02 -37.72
C LYS A 906 -39.49 31.81 -37.79
N ILE A 907 -40.60 31.93 -37.07
CA ILE A 907 -42.00 31.73 -37.49
C ILE A 907 -42.35 30.44 -38.25
N GLU A 908 -43.09 29.54 -37.60
CA GLU A 908 -44.47 29.24 -38.02
C GLU A 908 -45.31 28.64 -36.87
N ILE A 909 -46.49 29.22 -36.71
CA ILE A 909 -47.50 28.93 -35.70
C ILE A 909 -48.48 27.92 -36.28
N VAL A 910 -48.73 26.79 -35.60
CA VAL A 910 -50.05 26.13 -35.61
C VAL A 910 -50.35 25.55 -34.22
N TYR A 911 -51.37 26.12 -33.58
CA TYR A 911 -51.98 25.64 -32.33
C TYR A 911 -52.94 24.47 -32.59
N SER A 912 -53.02 23.55 -31.62
CA SER A 912 -54.22 22.91 -31.03
C SER A 912 -53.84 21.49 -30.58
N LYS A 913 -54.35 20.86 -29.53
CA LYS A 913 -55.07 21.18 -28.27
C LYS A 913 -55.23 19.81 -27.57
N ASN A 914 -55.49 19.81 -26.25
CA ASN A 914 -55.94 18.67 -25.40
C ASN A 914 -54.78 17.82 -24.82
N VAL A 915 -54.28 18.04 -23.60
CA VAL A 915 -54.91 18.03 -22.24
C VAL A 915 -55.45 16.65 -21.83
N VAL A 916 -54.89 16.15 -20.71
CA VAL A 916 -55.44 15.40 -19.54
C VAL A 916 -54.28 14.53 -19.01
N ILE A 917 -53.52 14.94 -17.98
CA ILE A 917 -53.75 14.83 -16.52
C ILE A 917 -53.87 13.39 -16.00
N ALA A 918 -53.07 13.15 -14.94
CA ALA A 918 -53.21 12.18 -13.84
C ALA A 918 -52.46 10.83 -13.87
N THR A 919 -51.38 10.82 -13.08
CA THR A 919 -51.12 9.98 -11.88
C THR A 919 -51.41 8.46 -11.84
N LEU A 920 -50.42 7.79 -11.22
CA LEU A 920 -50.47 6.62 -10.32
C LEU A 920 -50.14 5.21 -10.86
N SER A 921 -49.12 4.64 -10.19
CA SER A 921 -48.84 3.24 -9.87
C SER A 921 -48.57 2.24 -10.99
N ARG A 922 -47.32 1.77 -11.09
CA ARG A 922 -46.85 0.56 -10.39
C ARG A 922 -45.33 0.57 -10.26
#